data_AF-A0A847YBC6-F1
#
_entry.id   AF-A0A847YBC6-F1
#
_cell.length_a   1.000
_cell.length_b   1.000
_cell.length_c   1.000
_cell.angle_alpha   90.00
_cell.angle_beta   90.00
_cell.angle_gamma   90.00
#
_symmetry.space_group_name_H-M   'P 1'
#
loop_
_entity.id
_entity.type
_entity.pdbx_description
1 polymer ?
#
loop_
_entity_poly.entity_id
_entity_poly.type
_entity_poly.pdbx_seq_one_letter_code
_entity_poly.pdbx_strand_id
1 'polypeptide(L)'
;MALDRTAGQALIRLPQPDASAPIKATAQAANHWRLGSYEVWILRGNCRIAQGGLALSGNEAVLWIDRAPDEVRRAAAEDVFSHGIPDPPAGDVFSAAHVAGERRPPVMDYPEGTGRPWSGPTKVIAYLENGSEGVIQGVGPGGRFQDRVYFGRLYTATDVAVEALEIAGEPEELPPVFLRAAARRNAEAEAAVRQAQYPSEAAAAGPSGDPALPAGTRRIRLFPRSSVPVQAQWFPDPEGGRWIGLIDAGVNLIVEEAGPFGTIDISADRLVIWVTGDEQLNLADGEAVSSDLPLEIYMEGNIVFRQADRRIYADRMYYDVNRRAGIVINTELLTPVPDYDGLLRLRADILQQLDENRFFAQNLFVTSSRMGVPGYRLQAQSAFLEDFAEPVFDPLTGEPVIDPETGRQAVIHRRWATGRDNFVYLGNVPVFYWPVLAGDLTKPSYYLNRIRLRNDNVFGTQVLTNWDAYQLFGIRNRPDGTEWSLSLDYLSDRGLGHGSGFTYSRDGFLGLPGYATGLIDYWGVFDDGLDNLGLGRRALLPEQDYRYRFLWQHRQFLNEEYQLTGEVGLISDRNFLEQFYEREWDELKDQSTSLELKRIYGNSSWSLSAGVRLNEFFTQTEWLPRFDHYRLGGSFLYDSLTLYSHTSLGFARLRTASTPEDPADAAAFAYLPWEVNPISGVPLGTNSERFIMRREIDWPFQLGPVKIVPYALGELGHWGEDVYGDDLQRRYVQLGTRASLPVWSYNPYIESDLLNVHGIAHKVTFKAEAFWADSSEDMDRLPLYDPLDDDAVEAFRRRLSVLTFGPGSGFGGPPVPLPFDERTYALRSGMASWVTAPSMEIADDLTLIRLGVEQRWQTKRGQPGTRRIIDWITFDTHFSLFPDSSRDNFGRFVGLWDYDARWFVGDRLTLASGGVFDFFDSGQKLITVGAYLNRPPRGDLYVGLRVLQGPIDSAVLFTSYSYRMSPKWMSALGVSVDLGESNNIGQNFSLTRIGESFLVSAGVNVDAGRDSVGFNFTVEPRFLPKRRLMGASGAAIPISGTEGLE
;
A
#
# COMPACT_ATOMS: atom_id res chain seq x y z
N MET A 1 24.82 13.03 68.55
CA MET A 1 24.83 12.13 67.39
C MET A 1 24.13 12.84 66.25
N ALA A 2 24.91 13.32 65.29
CA ALA A 2 24.42 13.88 64.03
C ALA A 2 24.29 12.75 63.01
N LEU A 3 23.27 12.78 62.16
CA LEU A 3 23.24 12.10 60.86
C LEU A 3 22.35 12.92 59.92
N ASP A 4 22.98 13.42 58.88
CA ASP A 4 22.48 14.30 57.84
C ASP A 4 21.64 13.52 56.82
N ARG A 5 20.51 14.08 56.36
CA ARG A 5 19.59 13.45 55.40
C ARG A 5 19.67 14.20 54.07
N THR A 6 20.34 13.60 53.09
CA THR A 6 20.26 13.99 51.67
C THR A 6 18.93 13.50 51.07
N ALA A 7 18.15 14.44 50.54
CA ALA A 7 16.90 14.17 49.83
C ALA A 7 17.19 13.74 48.37
N GLY A 8 16.86 12.50 48.03
CA GLY A 8 16.68 12.07 46.64
C GLY A 8 15.23 12.29 46.23
N GLN A 9 14.97 13.08 45.18
CA GLN A 9 13.64 13.23 44.59
C GLN A 9 13.26 11.93 43.85
N ALA A 10 12.28 11.20 44.38
CA ALA A 10 11.64 10.08 43.69
C ALA A 10 10.68 10.62 42.61
N LEU A 11 10.86 10.18 41.36
CA LEU A 11 9.94 10.45 40.25
C LEU A 11 8.65 9.63 40.45
N ILE A 12 7.60 10.26 40.96
CA ILE A 12 6.27 9.64 41.02
C ILE A 12 5.65 9.72 39.62
N ARG A 13 5.63 8.61 38.86
CA ARG A 13 4.86 8.52 37.61
C ARG A 13 3.38 8.34 37.96
N LEU A 14 2.58 9.36 37.69
CA LEU A 14 1.12 9.27 37.77
C LEU A 14 0.57 8.41 36.61
N PRO A 15 -0.54 7.68 36.80
CA PRO A 15 -1.21 6.97 35.71
C PRO A 15 -1.61 7.97 34.61
N GLN A 16 -1.40 7.60 33.34
CA GLN A 16 -1.72 8.47 32.21
C GLN A 16 -3.24 8.69 32.13
N PRO A 17 -3.72 9.95 32.02
CA PRO A 17 -5.13 10.25 31.83
C PRO A 17 -5.64 9.72 30.48
N ASP A 18 -6.96 9.49 30.39
CA ASP A 18 -7.63 8.95 29.21
C ASP A 18 -7.40 9.84 27.98
N ALA A 19 -6.76 9.28 26.95
CA ALA A 19 -6.41 9.98 25.73
C ALA A 19 -7.61 10.27 24.81
N SER A 20 -8.79 9.75 25.11
CA SER A 20 -10.04 10.13 24.44
C SER A 20 -10.69 11.40 25.03
N ALA A 21 -10.22 11.89 26.17
CA ALA A 21 -10.75 13.10 26.81
C ALA A 21 -10.01 14.37 26.33
N PRO A 22 -10.74 15.49 26.10
CA PRO A 22 -10.12 16.75 25.66
C PRO A 22 -9.23 17.34 26.73
N ILE A 23 -8.23 18.12 26.29
CA ILE A 23 -7.34 18.87 27.17
C ILE A 23 -7.83 20.32 27.21
N LYS A 24 -8.17 20.81 28.39
CA LYS A 24 -8.54 22.22 28.60
C LYS A 24 -7.53 22.90 29.51
N ALA A 25 -6.96 24.01 29.05
CA ALA A 25 -6.10 24.89 29.83
C ALA A 25 -6.74 26.28 29.96
N THR A 26 -6.78 26.85 31.16
CA THR A 26 -7.31 28.20 31.41
C THR A 26 -6.34 29.06 32.20
N ALA A 27 -6.23 30.35 31.89
CA ALA A 27 -5.41 31.31 32.64
C ALA A 27 -5.93 32.75 32.55
N GLN A 28 -5.31 33.68 33.27
CA GLN A 28 -5.66 35.11 33.21
C GLN A 28 -5.00 35.82 32.02
N ALA A 29 -3.72 35.54 31.74
CA ALA A 29 -3.01 36.10 30.59
C ALA A 29 -2.16 35.03 29.89
N ALA A 30 -1.91 35.20 28.60
CA ALA A 30 -1.09 34.29 27.81
C ALA A 30 -0.23 34.99 26.75
N ASN A 31 0.93 34.40 26.44
CA ASN A 31 1.66 34.64 25.20
C ASN A 31 1.58 33.39 24.32
N HIS A 32 1.38 33.58 23.02
CA HIS A 32 1.23 32.49 22.05
C HIS A 32 2.06 32.74 20.79
N TRP A 33 2.84 31.74 20.38
CA TRP A 33 3.60 31.73 19.13
C TRP A 33 3.91 30.29 18.67
N ARG A 34 4.54 30.15 17.51
CA ARG A 34 4.90 28.85 16.93
C ARG A 34 6.41 28.63 17.00
N LEU A 35 6.82 27.47 17.53
CA LEU A 35 8.23 27.06 17.64
C LEU A 35 8.41 25.67 17.04
N GLY A 36 8.87 25.62 15.78
CA GLY A 36 8.93 24.39 15.00
C GLY A 36 7.53 23.81 14.74
N SER A 37 7.34 22.52 15.03
CA SER A 37 6.02 21.87 14.95
C SER A 37 5.08 22.20 16.11
N TYR A 38 5.58 22.82 17.18
CA TYR A 38 4.79 23.07 18.38
C TYR A 38 4.15 24.46 18.38
N GLU A 39 2.88 24.51 18.74
CA GLU A 39 2.20 25.70 19.24
C GLU A 39 2.60 25.90 20.72
N VAL A 40 3.15 27.06 21.05
CA VAL A 40 3.68 27.35 22.39
C VAL A 40 2.80 28.35 23.10
N TRP A 41 2.38 27.99 24.30
CA TRP A 41 1.63 28.88 25.20
C TRP A 41 2.40 29.09 26.50
N ILE A 42 2.66 30.35 26.85
CA ILE A 42 3.03 30.72 28.22
C ILE A 42 1.78 31.27 28.89
N LEU A 43 1.29 30.61 29.93
CA LEU A 43 0.10 31.02 30.68
C LEU A 43 0.51 31.62 32.03
N ARG A 44 -0.17 32.69 32.44
CA ARG A 44 0.08 33.41 33.71
C ARG A 44 -1.22 33.74 34.43
N GLY A 45 -1.22 33.54 35.74
CA GLY A 45 -2.33 33.81 36.65
C GLY A 45 -3.42 32.73 36.63
N ASN A 46 -3.66 32.09 37.78
CA ASN A 46 -4.69 31.06 37.99
C ASN A 46 -4.74 29.98 36.88
N CYS A 47 -3.57 29.48 36.49
CA CYS A 47 -3.42 28.47 35.44
C CYS A 47 -4.04 27.14 35.90
N ARG A 48 -4.96 26.59 35.10
CA ARG A 48 -5.55 25.28 35.34
C ARG A 48 -5.49 24.44 34.08
N ILE A 49 -4.97 23.22 34.18
CA ILE A 49 -4.95 22.24 33.08
C ILE A 49 -5.77 21.02 33.52
N ALA A 50 -6.71 20.59 32.69
CA ALA A 50 -7.53 19.42 32.96
C ALA A 50 -7.62 18.50 31.74
N GLN A 51 -7.60 17.19 32.00
CA GLN A 51 -7.86 16.14 31.01
C GLN A 51 -8.54 14.94 31.69
N GLY A 52 -9.80 14.67 31.34
CA GLY A 52 -10.60 13.61 31.94
C GLY A 52 -10.63 13.73 33.48
N GLY A 53 -10.14 12.69 34.18
CA GLY A 53 -10.05 12.66 35.64
C GLY A 53 -8.83 13.39 36.24
N LEU A 54 -7.93 13.96 35.43
CA LEU A 54 -6.77 14.74 35.88
C LEU A 54 -7.07 16.24 35.85
N ALA A 55 -6.87 16.93 36.97
CA ALA A 55 -6.89 18.39 37.05
C ALA A 55 -5.68 18.91 37.82
N LEU A 56 -4.96 19.88 37.23
CA LEU A 56 -3.77 20.53 37.74
C LEU A 56 -4.01 22.03 37.89
N SER A 57 -3.49 22.67 38.93
CA SER A 57 -3.63 24.12 39.14
C SER A 57 -2.33 24.75 39.68
N GLY A 58 -1.93 25.90 39.12
CA GLY A 58 -0.72 26.66 39.45
C GLY A 58 -0.79 28.13 38.99
N ASN A 59 0.27 28.91 39.22
CA ASN A 59 0.29 30.34 38.84
C ASN A 59 0.81 30.55 37.42
N GLU A 60 1.76 29.76 36.95
CA GLU A 60 2.33 29.87 35.60
C GLU A 60 2.42 28.50 34.94
N ALA A 61 2.22 28.47 33.62
CA ALA A 61 2.31 27.26 32.81
C ALA A 61 3.05 27.52 31.51
N VAL A 62 3.68 26.48 30.98
CA VAL A 62 4.16 26.43 29.60
C VAL A 62 3.63 25.18 28.95
N LEU A 63 2.94 25.35 27.82
CA LEU A 63 2.43 24.26 26.99
C LEU A 63 3.17 24.26 25.67
N TRP A 64 3.65 23.10 25.26
CA TRP A 64 4.01 22.82 23.87
C TRP A 64 2.98 21.85 23.31
N ILE A 65 2.15 22.33 22.39
CA ILE A 65 1.07 21.57 21.77
C ILE A 65 1.53 21.19 20.36
N ASP A 66 1.74 19.90 20.15
CA ASP A 66 1.99 19.31 18.84
C ASP A 66 0.64 18.85 18.30
N ARG A 67 -0.05 19.72 17.57
CA ARG A 67 -1.38 19.40 17.02
C ARG A 67 -1.21 18.39 15.87
N ALA A 68 -1.98 17.31 15.92
CA ALA A 68 -2.19 16.50 14.74
C ALA A 68 -2.89 17.35 13.65
N PRO A 69 -2.68 17.08 12.34
CA PRO A 69 -3.34 17.80 11.24
C PRO A 69 -4.87 17.88 11.43
N ASP A 70 -5.51 18.95 10.94
CA ASP A 70 -6.96 19.21 11.11
C ASP A 70 -7.85 18.07 10.61
N GLU A 71 -7.35 17.27 9.69
CA GLU A 71 -7.94 16.04 9.18
C GLU A 71 -8.16 14.98 10.26
N VAL A 72 -7.27 14.88 11.26
CA VAL A 72 -7.44 13.97 12.40
C VAL A 72 -8.48 14.49 13.38
N ARG A 73 -8.62 15.81 13.53
CA ARG A 73 -9.70 16.42 14.33
C ARG A 73 -11.07 16.26 13.66
N ARG A 74 -11.14 16.32 12.33
CA ARG A 74 -12.35 15.98 11.57
C ARG A 74 -12.62 14.48 11.59
N ALA A 75 -11.64 13.62 11.36
CA ALA A 75 -11.82 12.16 11.42
C ALA A 75 -12.21 11.66 12.83
N ALA A 76 -11.68 12.26 13.91
CA ALA A 76 -12.06 11.91 15.28
C ALA A 76 -13.39 12.54 15.75
N ALA A 77 -13.83 13.64 15.13
CA ALA A 77 -15.16 14.22 15.36
C ALA A 77 -16.24 13.61 14.45
N GLU A 78 -15.87 13.14 13.26
CA GLU A 78 -16.74 12.43 12.30
C GLU A 78 -17.02 10.99 12.74
N ASP A 79 -16.16 10.40 13.58
CA ASP A 79 -16.45 9.15 14.29
C ASP A 79 -17.61 9.27 15.31
N VAL A 80 -18.23 10.45 15.45
CA VAL A 80 -19.42 10.68 16.28
C VAL A 80 -20.70 10.94 15.47
N PHE A 81 -20.67 11.17 14.15
CA PHE A 81 -21.91 11.23 13.36
C PHE A 81 -21.76 10.64 11.95
N SER A 82 -22.46 9.53 11.76
CA SER A 82 -22.75 8.83 10.51
C SER A 82 -23.13 9.74 9.33
N HIS A 83 -22.49 9.52 8.17
CA HIS A 83 -23.05 9.59 6.80
C HIS A 83 -22.16 8.66 5.96
N GLY A 84 -22.62 7.63 5.23
CA GLY A 84 -23.90 7.41 4.58
C GLY A 84 -23.71 7.42 3.05
N ILE A 85 -23.00 6.43 2.50
CA ILE A 85 -22.95 6.14 1.05
C ILE A 85 -23.24 4.62 0.88
N PRO A 86 -24.04 4.21 -0.11
CA PRO A 86 -24.68 2.89 -0.17
C PRO A 86 -23.75 1.78 -0.66
N ASP A 87 -23.88 0.59 -0.08
CA ASP A 87 -23.27 -0.64 -0.56
C ASP A 87 -23.75 -0.99 -1.98
N PRO A 88 -22.87 -1.43 -2.90
CA PRO A 88 -23.29 -2.13 -4.11
C PRO A 88 -23.85 -3.52 -3.75
N PRO A 89 -24.79 -4.09 -4.54
CA PRO A 89 -25.39 -5.39 -4.23
C PRO A 89 -24.41 -6.54 -4.53
N ALA A 90 -24.24 -7.40 -3.51
CA ALA A 90 -23.83 -8.82 -3.46
C ALA A 90 -23.02 -9.44 -4.63
N GLY A 91 -21.89 -10.08 -4.30
CA GLY A 91 -21.24 -11.03 -5.21
C GLY A 91 -19.90 -11.68 -4.83
N ASP A 92 -19.19 -11.34 -3.75
CA ASP A 92 -17.84 -11.90 -3.53
C ASP A 92 -17.82 -13.21 -2.73
N VAL A 93 -17.62 -14.33 -3.43
CA VAL A 93 -17.38 -15.65 -2.84
C VAL A 93 -15.88 -15.87 -2.58
N PHE A 94 -15.48 -15.73 -1.31
CA PHE A 94 -14.24 -16.21 -0.67
C PHE A 94 -13.13 -16.75 -1.58
N SER A 95 -12.29 -15.91 -2.19
CA SER A 95 -10.96 -16.37 -2.66
C SER A 95 -9.99 -16.48 -1.46
N ALA A 96 -8.97 -17.35 -1.56
CA ALA A 96 -7.95 -17.47 -0.52
C ALA A 96 -7.17 -16.16 -0.27
N ALA A 97 -7.18 -15.22 -1.24
CA ALA A 97 -6.68 -13.86 -1.08
C ALA A 97 -7.56 -13.02 -0.14
N HIS A 98 -8.87 -13.28 -0.08
CA HIS A 98 -9.81 -12.57 0.79
C HIS A 98 -9.75 -13.03 2.27
N VAL A 99 -9.32 -14.27 2.54
CA VAL A 99 -9.27 -14.81 3.92
C VAL A 99 -7.88 -14.65 4.56
N ALA A 100 -6.81 -14.60 3.75
CA ALA A 100 -5.47 -14.28 4.22
C ALA A 100 -5.26 -12.76 4.35
N GLY A 101 -6.05 -12.11 5.20
CA GLY A 101 -5.74 -10.78 5.70
C GLY A 101 -5.62 -9.71 4.63
N GLU A 102 -6.68 -9.46 3.87
CA GLU A 102 -7.03 -8.06 3.67
C GLU A 102 -7.60 -7.53 4.99
N ARG A 103 -6.69 -7.14 5.89
CA ARG A 103 -6.74 -5.72 6.21
C ARG A 103 -6.74 -5.08 4.82
N ARG A 104 -7.87 -4.51 4.39
CA ARG A 104 -7.74 -3.29 3.59
C ARG A 104 -6.59 -2.56 4.28
N PRO A 105 -5.44 -2.26 3.62
CA PRO A 105 -4.64 -1.17 4.17
C PRO A 105 -5.70 -0.13 4.49
N PRO A 106 -5.78 0.39 5.75
CA PRO A 106 -6.81 1.38 6.05
C PRO A 106 -6.83 2.27 4.84
N VAL A 107 -8.00 2.47 4.22
CA VAL A 107 -8.10 3.54 3.24
C VAL A 107 -7.49 4.67 4.01
N MET A 108 -6.25 5.02 3.66
CA MET A 108 -5.77 6.32 3.92
C MET A 108 -6.73 7.05 3.02
N ASP A 109 -7.82 7.52 3.63
CA ASP A 109 -8.16 8.92 3.45
C ASP A 109 -6.83 9.61 3.73
N TYR A 110 -6.01 9.67 2.67
CA TYR A 110 -5.18 10.81 2.40
C TYR A 110 -6.23 11.83 2.09
N PRO A 111 -6.51 12.74 3.01
CA PRO A 111 -7.05 13.99 2.55
C PRO A 111 -5.90 14.58 1.73
N GLU A 112 -6.28 15.21 0.64
CA GLU A 112 -5.36 15.67 -0.37
C GLU A 112 -4.17 16.42 0.26
N GLY A 113 -2.96 15.89 0.07
CA GLY A 113 -1.73 16.53 0.54
C GLY A 113 -0.71 15.52 1.07
N THR A 114 0.33 15.26 0.28
CA THR A 114 1.39 14.30 0.58
C THR A 114 2.31 14.72 1.75
N GLY A 115 2.63 13.78 2.67
CA GLY A 115 3.95 13.74 3.32
C GLY A 115 4.03 13.53 4.85
N ARG A 116 4.24 12.27 5.27
CA ARG A 116 5.10 11.72 6.36
C ARG A 116 4.42 10.56 7.11
N PRO A 117 5.09 9.42 7.36
CA PRO A 117 4.50 8.31 8.10
C PRO A 117 4.61 8.57 9.62
N TRP A 118 3.52 8.30 10.33
CA TRP A 118 3.29 8.37 11.80
C TRP A 118 3.04 9.78 12.39
N SER A 119 1.78 10.12 12.66
CA SER A 119 1.44 11.12 13.68
C SER A 119 0.43 10.54 14.69
N GLY A 120 0.83 10.51 15.97
CA GLY A 120 0.02 10.03 17.08
C GLY A 120 -1.03 11.06 17.54
N PRO A 121 -1.77 10.80 18.64
CA PRO A 121 -2.69 11.77 19.23
C PRO A 121 -1.99 13.11 19.51
N THR A 122 -2.75 14.22 19.47
CA THR A 122 -2.24 15.57 19.80
C THR A 122 -1.54 15.51 21.14
N LYS A 123 -0.26 15.86 21.13
CA LYS A 123 0.63 15.73 22.28
C LYS A 123 0.81 17.10 22.91
N VAL A 124 0.42 17.22 24.18
CA VAL A 124 0.65 18.42 24.98
C VAL A 124 1.72 18.12 26.02
N ILE A 125 2.87 18.76 25.88
CA ILE A 125 3.90 18.77 26.93
C ILE A 125 3.56 19.94 27.85
N ALA A 126 3.20 19.63 29.09
CA ALA A 126 2.80 20.62 30.08
C ALA A 126 3.86 20.76 31.17
N TYR A 127 4.33 21.98 31.37
CA TYR A 127 5.09 22.40 32.53
C TYR A 127 4.23 23.37 33.34
N LEU A 128 4.09 23.15 34.64
CA LEU A 128 3.31 24.01 35.53
C LEU A 128 4.16 24.32 36.77
N GLU A 129 4.14 25.56 37.22
CA GLU A 129 4.81 25.98 38.47
C GLU A 129 4.03 27.07 39.20
N ASN A 130 4.34 27.24 40.49
CA ASN A 130 3.61 28.16 41.36
C ASN A 130 4.53 29.22 41.98
N GLY A 131 5.52 29.67 41.21
CA GLY A 131 6.61 30.54 41.70
C GLY A 131 7.51 29.83 42.72
N SER A 132 8.41 30.59 43.36
CA SER A 132 9.41 30.03 44.28
C SER A 132 8.85 29.53 45.61
N GLU A 133 7.62 29.86 46.02
CA GLU A 133 7.05 29.46 47.33
C GLU A 133 5.71 28.70 47.26
N GLY A 134 5.09 28.56 46.08
CA GLY A 134 3.78 27.90 45.94
C GLY A 134 3.85 26.38 45.70
N VAL A 135 2.71 25.72 45.86
CA VAL A 135 2.53 24.28 45.61
C VAL A 135 1.39 24.08 44.61
N ILE A 136 1.59 23.21 43.62
CA ILE A 136 0.62 22.74 42.63
C ILE A 136 -0.23 21.66 43.28
N GLN A 137 -1.54 21.78 43.16
CA GLN A 137 -2.46 20.73 43.58
C GLN A 137 -2.94 19.97 42.35
N GLY A 138 -2.76 18.65 42.37
CA GLY A 138 -3.26 17.76 41.34
C GLY A 138 -4.26 16.75 41.90
N VAL A 139 -5.39 16.57 41.22
CA VAL A 139 -6.36 15.49 41.50
C VAL A 139 -6.41 14.59 40.28
N GLY A 140 -6.12 13.30 40.45
CA GLY A 140 -6.13 12.32 39.36
C GLY A 140 -6.88 11.02 39.73
N PRO A 141 -7.03 10.06 38.80
CA PRO A 141 -7.76 8.80 38.99
C PRO A 141 -7.24 7.85 40.10
N GLY A 142 -6.22 8.26 40.86
CA GLY A 142 -5.57 7.46 41.93
C GLY A 142 -5.14 8.26 43.16
N GLY A 143 -5.56 9.52 43.34
CA GLY A 143 -5.28 10.31 44.55
C GLY A 143 -5.01 11.79 44.30
N ARG A 144 -4.80 12.53 45.40
CA ARG A 144 -4.37 13.95 45.38
C ARG A 144 -2.87 14.03 45.62
N PHE A 145 -2.18 14.89 44.87
CA PHE A 145 -0.76 15.19 45.09
C PHE A 145 -0.52 16.70 45.19
N GLN A 146 0.59 17.02 45.86
CA GLN A 146 1.05 18.38 46.09
C GLN A 146 2.55 18.44 45.76
N ASP A 147 2.93 19.24 44.77
CA ASP A 147 4.33 19.38 44.32
C ASP A 147 4.65 20.84 43.94
N ARG A 148 5.91 21.24 43.93
CA ARG A 148 6.32 22.62 43.55
C ARG A 148 6.33 22.85 42.04
N VAL A 149 6.61 21.80 41.26
CA VAL A 149 6.67 21.82 39.80
C VAL A 149 6.03 20.55 39.26
N TYR A 150 5.21 20.69 38.21
CA TYR A 150 4.69 19.58 37.45
C TYR A 150 5.29 19.60 36.04
N PHE A 151 5.76 18.45 35.59
CA PHE A 151 6.17 18.25 34.20
C PHE A 151 5.64 16.91 33.70
N GLY A 152 4.85 16.93 32.64
CA GLY A 152 4.23 15.72 32.12
C GLY A 152 3.75 15.86 30.68
N ARG A 153 3.44 14.71 30.09
CA ARG A 153 2.89 14.62 28.73
C ARG A 153 1.44 14.18 28.81
N LEU A 154 0.58 14.95 28.16
CA LEU A 154 -0.83 14.66 27.96
C LEU A 154 -1.02 14.36 26.47
N TYR A 155 -1.90 13.41 26.16
CA TYR A 155 -2.18 13.00 24.79
C TYR A 155 -3.69 13.01 24.60
N THR A 156 -4.19 13.65 23.55
CA THR A 156 -5.62 13.65 23.23
C THR A 156 -5.86 13.32 21.76
N ALA A 157 -6.81 12.44 21.49
CA ALA A 157 -7.36 12.20 20.15
C ALA A 157 -8.47 13.22 19.79
N THR A 158 -8.91 14.01 20.77
CA THR A 158 -9.93 15.08 20.63
C THR A 158 -9.27 16.47 20.76
N ASP A 159 -10.04 17.54 20.96
CA ASP A 159 -9.54 18.91 21.00
C ASP A 159 -8.61 19.28 22.19
N VAL A 160 -7.73 20.25 21.93
CA VAL A 160 -6.99 21.02 22.95
C VAL A 160 -7.44 22.47 22.92
N ALA A 161 -8.08 22.92 24.00
CA ALA A 161 -8.54 24.30 24.16
C ALA A 161 -7.69 25.03 25.20
N VAL A 162 -7.10 26.17 24.81
CA VAL A 162 -6.39 27.07 25.71
C VAL A 162 -7.15 28.40 25.76
N GLU A 163 -7.67 28.76 26.93
CA GLU A 163 -8.46 29.97 27.16
C GLU A 163 -7.71 30.92 28.11
N ALA A 164 -7.43 32.15 27.68
CA ALA A 164 -6.88 33.20 28.53
C ALA A 164 -7.66 34.50 28.35
N LEU A 165 -7.78 35.31 29.41
CA LEU A 165 -8.51 36.58 29.34
C LEU A 165 -7.78 37.62 28.48
N GLU A 166 -6.45 37.60 28.48
CA GLU A 166 -5.60 38.44 27.62
C GLU A 166 -4.58 37.57 26.86
N ILE A 167 -4.48 37.72 25.53
CA ILE A 167 -3.54 36.95 24.69
C ILE A 167 -2.65 37.92 23.91
N ALA A 168 -1.33 37.76 24.03
CA ALA A 168 -0.30 38.48 23.29
C ALA A 168 0.53 37.53 22.42
N GLY A 169 1.25 38.07 21.43
CA GLY A 169 2.18 37.30 20.57
C GLY A 169 3.45 36.86 21.31
N GLU A 170 4.48 36.46 20.57
CA GLU A 170 5.79 36.12 21.14
C GLU A 170 6.34 37.28 21.98
N PRO A 171 6.75 37.06 23.24
CA PRO A 171 7.33 38.12 24.06
C PRO A 171 8.75 38.48 23.56
N GLU A 172 9.09 39.77 23.52
CA GLU A 172 10.43 40.25 23.08
C GLU A 172 11.57 39.61 23.90
N GLU A 173 11.35 39.39 25.20
CA GLU A 173 12.22 38.60 26.06
C GLU A 173 11.46 37.43 26.67
N LEU A 174 12.00 36.22 26.53
CA LEU A 174 11.36 35.00 27.02
C LEU A 174 11.32 34.98 28.56
N PRO A 175 10.13 34.85 29.18
CA PRO A 175 9.98 34.84 30.63
C PRO A 175 10.78 33.72 31.32
N PRO A 176 11.25 33.91 32.56
CA PRO A 176 12.02 32.90 33.29
C PRO A 176 11.34 31.52 33.41
N VAL A 177 9.99 31.49 33.48
CA VAL A 177 9.22 30.23 33.50
C VAL A 177 9.40 29.44 32.21
N PHE A 178 9.48 30.10 31.05
CA PHE A 178 9.74 29.43 29.76
C PHE A 178 11.13 28.82 29.71
N LEU A 179 12.15 29.56 30.16
CA LEU A 179 13.53 29.07 30.18
C LEU A 179 13.69 27.84 31.09
N ARG A 180 13.06 27.86 32.28
CA ARG A 180 13.04 26.69 33.19
C ARG A 180 12.31 25.50 32.59
N ALA A 181 11.14 25.75 31.99
CA ALA A 181 10.33 24.71 31.36
C ALA A 181 11.06 24.07 30.16
N ALA A 182 11.71 24.89 29.32
CA ALA A 182 12.49 24.44 28.16
C ALA A 182 13.71 23.61 28.59
N ALA A 183 14.43 24.05 29.63
CA ALA A 183 15.53 23.29 30.20
C ALA A 183 15.07 21.92 30.71
N ARG A 184 13.89 21.85 31.38
CA ARG A 184 13.31 20.58 31.85
C ARG A 184 12.88 19.67 30.71
N ARG A 185 12.29 20.23 29.65
CA ARG A 185 11.87 19.50 28.43
C ARG A 185 13.07 18.90 27.69
N ASN A 186 14.13 19.67 27.53
CA ASN A 186 15.35 19.22 26.85
C ASN A 186 16.06 18.11 27.66
N ALA A 187 16.16 18.27 28.98
CA ALA A 187 16.76 17.25 29.85
C ALA A 187 16.04 15.88 29.79
N GLU A 188 14.70 15.87 29.65
CA GLU A 188 13.95 14.60 29.53
C GLU A 188 14.07 13.99 28.12
N ALA A 189 14.15 14.82 27.07
CA ALA A 189 14.44 14.34 25.71
C ALA A 189 15.82 13.68 25.64
N GLU A 190 16.84 14.30 26.24
CA GLU A 190 18.19 13.73 26.35
C GLU A 190 18.24 12.45 27.21
N ALA A 191 17.37 12.33 28.23
CA ALA A 191 17.27 11.13 29.05
C ALA A 191 16.54 9.97 28.33
N ALA A 192 15.51 10.27 27.54
CA ALA A 192 14.82 9.28 26.71
C ALA A 192 15.70 8.77 25.55
N VAL A 193 16.50 9.66 24.95
CA VAL A 193 17.54 9.28 23.97
C VAL A 193 18.61 8.39 24.60
N ARG A 194 18.99 8.64 25.86
CA ARG A 194 19.91 7.76 26.63
C ARG A 194 19.31 6.41 27.02
N GLN A 195 17.99 6.26 27.18
CA GLN A 195 17.33 4.99 27.56
C GLN A 195 16.99 4.05 26.39
N ALA A 196 16.98 4.54 25.14
CA ALA A 196 16.82 3.70 23.94
C ALA A 196 18.15 3.06 23.46
N GLN A 197 19.27 3.38 24.11
CA GLN A 197 20.58 2.75 23.88
C GLN A 197 20.92 1.84 25.06
N TYR A 198 20.54 0.55 25.02
CA TYR A 198 21.30 -0.44 25.77
C TYR A 198 22.69 -0.57 25.15
N PRO A 199 23.75 -0.67 25.97
CA PRO A 199 25.05 -0.15 25.60
C PRO A 199 25.78 -1.10 24.66
N SER A 200 26.05 -0.65 23.43
CA SER A 200 27.26 -1.09 22.75
C SER A 200 28.45 -0.57 23.57
N GLU A 201 29.41 -1.45 23.83
CA GLU A 201 30.69 -1.21 24.49
C GLU A 201 31.19 0.25 24.41
N ALA A 202 31.47 0.79 25.60
CA ALA A 202 31.79 2.18 25.87
C ALA A 202 32.89 2.74 24.94
N ALA A 203 32.48 3.58 23.99
CA ALA A 203 33.29 4.72 23.59
C ALA A 203 33.08 5.81 24.65
N ALA A 204 34.16 6.28 25.26
CA ALA A 204 34.12 7.30 26.31
C ALA A 204 33.29 8.52 25.86
N ALA A 205 32.22 8.83 26.60
CA ALA A 205 31.47 10.06 26.42
C ALA A 205 32.37 11.26 26.74
N GLY A 206 32.62 12.12 25.75
CA GLY A 206 33.15 13.46 25.96
C GLY A 206 32.10 14.35 26.67
N PRO A 207 32.51 15.46 27.30
CA PRO A 207 31.61 16.29 28.09
C PRO A 207 30.52 16.94 27.23
N SER A 208 29.25 16.69 27.59
CA SER A 208 28.06 17.34 27.03
C SER A 208 27.81 18.68 27.76
N GLY A 209 27.94 19.80 27.04
CA GLY A 209 27.63 21.13 27.58
C GLY A 209 28.06 22.32 26.71
N ASP A 210 28.29 22.12 25.42
CA ASP A 210 28.91 23.13 24.57
C ASP A 210 27.85 23.97 23.81
N PRO A 211 27.92 25.31 23.82
CA PRO A 211 26.93 26.17 23.18
C PRO A 211 26.93 25.99 21.65
N ALA A 212 25.74 26.09 21.03
CA ALA A 212 25.54 26.01 19.59
C ALA A 212 26.49 26.97 18.85
N LEU A 213 27.18 26.45 17.83
CA LEU A 213 28.18 27.20 17.08
C LEU A 213 27.53 28.31 16.23
N PRO A 214 28.05 29.55 16.25
CA PRO A 214 27.67 30.59 15.30
C PRO A 214 27.82 30.13 13.85
N ALA A 215 26.92 30.55 12.95
CA ALA A 215 27.02 30.25 11.52
C ALA A 215 28.36 30.77 10.95
N GLY A 216 29.01 29.98 10.09
CA GLY A 216 30.34 30.31 9.54
C GLY A 216 31.50 30.09 10.52
N THR A 217 31.25 29.42 11.65
CA THR A 217 32.30 28.98 12.58
C THR A 217 32.28 27.47 12.76
N ARG A 218 33.45 26.91 13.06
CA ARG A 218 33.64 25.50 13.40
C ARG A 218 34.44 25.38 14.70
N ARG A 219 34.18 24.32 15.45
CA ARG A 219 34.90 23.98 16.68
C ARG A 219 35.72 22.72 16.47
N ILE A 220 36.98 22.76 16.87
CA ILE A 220 37.91 21.64 16.74
C ILE A 220 38.37 21.24 18.14
N ARG A 221 38.13 19.98 18.52
CA ARG A 221 38.46 19.45 19.86
C ARG A 221 39.29 18.18 19.76
N LEU A 222 40.35 18.10 20.56
CA LEU A 222 41.22 16.93 20.66
C LEU A 222 41.05 16.23 22.01
N PHE A 223 40.84 14.93 21.97
CA PHE A 223 40.74 14.07 23.15
C PHE A 223 41.73 12.91 23.05
N PRO A 224 42.33 12.46 24.15
CA PRO A 224 43.13 11.24 24.13
C PRO A 224 42.22 10.02 23.91
N ARG A 225 42.66 9.08 23.08
CA ARG A 225 41.95 7.81 22.83
C ARG A 225 42.05 6.83 24.02
N SER A 226 43.04 7.04 24.88
CA SER A 226 43.34 6.20 26.04
C SER A 226 43.71 7.07 27.26
N SER A 227 44.17 6.45 28.35
CA SER A 227 44.69 7.19 29.52
C SER A 227 46.03 7.91 29.26
N VAL A 228 46.60 7.79 28.06
CA VAL A 228 47.80 8.53 27.65
C VAL A 228 47.39 9.94 27.18
N PRO A 229 47.89 11.03 27.80
CA PRO A 229 47.58 12.39 27.38
C PRO A 229 48.02 12.65 25.93
N VAL A 230 47.24 13.43 25.18
CA VAL A 230 47.62 13.87 23.83
C VAL A 230 48.84 14.78 23.93
N GLN A 231 49.94 14.42 23.28
CA GLN A 231 51.10 15.29 23.10
C GLN A 231 51.07 15.84 21.67
N ALA A 232 50.54 17.05 21.51
CA ALA A 232 50.57 17.77 20.24
C ALA A 232 51.81 18.68 20.18
N GLN A 233 52.67 18.49 19.18
CA GLN A 233 53.80 19.37 18.91
C GLN A 233 53.46 20.26 17.71
N TRP A 234 53.56 21.57 17.89
CA TRP A 234 53.24 22.55 16.85
C TRP A 234 54.51 23.22 16.34
N PHE A 235 54.61 23.33 15.02
CA PHE A 235 55.72 24.00 14.33
C PHE A 235 55.18 24.94 13.26
N PRO A 236 55.76 26.14 13.09
CA PRO A 236 55.47 26.97 11.93
C PRO A 236 56.06 26.31 10.67
N ASP A 237 55.30 26.33 9.58
CA ASP A 237 55.74 25.84 8.27
C ASP A 237 56.97 26.63 7.78
N PRO A 238 58.06 25.97 7.34
CA PRO A 238 59.24 26.63 6.78
C PRO A 238 58.96 27.61 5.63
N GLU A 239 57.89 27.42 4.87
CA GLU A 239 57.50 28.31 3.76
C GLU A 239 56.66 29.51 4.21
N GLY A 240 56.29 29.58 5.50
CA GLY A 240 55.53 30.67 6.11
C GLY A 240 54.01 30.56 5.91
N GLY A 241 53.24 31.11 6.87
CA GLY A 241 51.78 31.25 6.78
C GLY A 241 50.96 30.02 7.16
N ARG A 242 51.57 28.92 7.60
CA ARG A 242 50.87 27.73 8.10
C ARG A 242 51.48 27.21 9.40
N TRP A 243 50.67 26.55 10.20
CA TRP A 243 51.05 25.80 11.40
C TRP A 243 50.83 24.31 11.18
N ILE A 244 51.80 23.50 11.61
CA ILE A 244 51.79 22.04 11.52
C ILE A 244 51.72 21.46 12.93
N GLY A 245 50.63 20.76 13.24
CA GLY A 245 50.44 20.05 14.50
C GLY A 245 50.69 18.54 14.31
N LEU A 246 51.74 18.01 14.94
CA LEU A 246 52.06 16.58 14.95
C LEU A 246 51.59 15.93 16.25
N ILE A 247 50.78 14.88 16.15
CA ILE A 247 50.26 14.10 17.26
C ILE A 247 50.69 12.65 17.08
N ASP A 248 51.55 12.16 17.98
CA ASP A 248 52.16 10.81 17.93
C ASP A 248 51.61 9.87 19.02
N ALA A 249 50.35 10.05 19.39
CA ALA A 249 49.65 9.22 20.37
C ALA A 249 48.18 9.08 19.97
N GLY A 250 47.56 7.95 20.34
CA GLY A 250 46.16 7.64 20.01
C GLY A 250 45.22 8.79 20.39
N VAL A 251 44.49 9.30 19.40
CA VAL A 251 43.78 10.57 19.47
C VAL A 251 42.38 10.46 18.88
N ASN A 252 41.43 11.17 19.48
CA ASN A 252 40.12 11.45 18.94
C ASN A 252 40.04 12.95 18.60
N LEU A 253 39.72 13.29 17.35
CA LEU A 253 39.53 14.64 16.85
C LEU A 253 38.06 14.82 16.47
N ILE A 254 37.41 15.81 17.07
CA ILE A 254 36.02 16.17 16.76
C ILE A 254 36.03 17.53 16.09
N VAL A 255 35.46 17.62 14.89
CA VAL A 255 35.23 18.87 14.16
C VAL A 255 33.72 19.09 14.05
N GLU A 256 33.22 20.12 14.72
CA GLU A 256 31.81 20.52 14.69
C GLU A 256 31.66 21.76 13.83
N GLU A 257 30.74 21.74 12.87
CA GLU A 257 30.44 22.88 12.01
C GLU A 257 28.92 23.10 11.95
N ALA A 258 28.49 24.36 11.87
CA ALA A 258 27.09 24.70 11.70
C ALA A 258 26.64 24.48 10.24
N GLY A 259 25.90 23.41 9.95
CA GLY A 259 25.38 23.12 8.61
C GLY A 259 24.92 21.67 8.39
N PRO A 260 24.45 21.30 7.19
CA PRO A 260 23.87 19.98 6.89
C PRO A 260 24.87 18.81 6.94
N PHE A 261 26.17 19.08 7.02
CA PHE A 261 27.23 18.06 7.02
C PHE A 261 27.64 17.57 8.42
N GLY A 262 27.11 18.22 9.47
CA GLY A 262 27.20 17.76 10.87
C GLY A 262 28.61 17.71 11.46
N THR A 263 28.76 16.88 12.50
CA THR A 263 30.02 16.64 13.22
C THR A 263 30.85 15.57 12.55
N ILE A 264 32.14 15.85 12.35
CA ILE A 264 33.15 14.86 11.96
C ILE A 264 33.83 14.35 13.23
N ASP A 265 33.81 13.04 13.45
CA ASP A 265 34.50 12.36 14.55
C ASP A 265 35.57 11.42 13.98
N ILE A 266 36.82 11.68 14.32
CA ILE A 266 38.00 10.98 13.84
C ILE A 266 38.68 10.32 15.03
N SER A 267 38.96 9.02 14.93
CA SER A 267 39.86 8.31 15.85
C SER A 267 41.04 7.77 15.04
N ALA A 268 42.28 8.03 15.46
CA ALA A 268 43.49 7.51 14.80
C ALA A 268 44.63 7.29 15.81
N ASP A 269 45.67 6.57 15.40
CA ASP A 269 46.87 6.38 16.23
C ASP A 269 47.83 7.58 16.13
N ARG A 270 47.93 8.19 14.95
CA ARG A 270 48.76 9.37 14.66
C ARG A 270 48.02 10.34 13.75
N LEU A 271 48.25 11.63 13.95
CA LEU A 271 47.55 12.69 13.22
C LEU A 271 48.49 13.87 12.96
N VAL A 272 48.46 14.40 11.73
CA VAL A 272 49.11 15.65 11.35
C VAL A 272 48.03 16.63 10.90
N ILE A 273 48.03 17.81 11.50
CA ILE A 273 47.09 18.89 11.20
C ILE A 273 47.87 20.01 10.52
N TRP A 274 47.43 20.47 9.36
CA TRP A 274 47.89 21.72 8.77
C TRP A 274 46.78 22.76 8.84
N VAL A 275 47.13 23.94 9.34
CA VAL A 275 46.22 25.08 9.40
C VAL A 275 46.91 26.33 8.92
N THR A 276 46.26 27.08 8.03
CA THR A 276 46.75 28.37 7.54
C THR A 276 46.25 29.50 8.45
N GLY A 277 47.15 30.23 9.11
CA GLY A 277 46.80 31.32 10.03
C GLY A 277 48.00 31.99 10.70
N ASP A 278 47.78 33.20 11.25
CA ASP A 278 48.81 34.00 11.93
C ASP A 278 49.09 33.53 13.36
N GLU A 279 48.20 32.71 13.94
CA GLU A 279 48.30 32.21 15.32
C GLU A 279 48.11 30.68 15.37
N GLN A 280 48.74 30.05 16.36
CA GLN A 280 48.59 28.62 16.65
C GLN A 280 47.17 28.33 17.17
N LEU A 281 46.51 27.29 16.64
CA LEU A 281 45.21 26.88 17.16
C LEU A 281 45.29 26.25 18.55
N ASN A 282 44.44 26.74 19.46
CA ASN A 282 44.20 26.10 20.75
C ASN A 282 43.14 24.99 20.60
N LEU A 283 43.60 23.75 20.46
CA LEU A 283 42.73 22.57 20.31
C LEU A 283 42.27 21.95 21.64
N ALA A 284 42.74 22.45 22.78
CA ALA A 284 42.43 21.92 24.11
C ALA A 284 41.14 22.50 24.70
N ASP A 285 40.84 23.77 24.41
CA ASP A 285 39.65 24.47 24.96
C ASP A 285 38.47 24.54 23.98
N GLY A 286 38.63 24.03 22.75
CA GLY A 286 37.54 23.97 21.77
C GLY A 286 37.04 25.33 21.31
N GLU A 287 37.94 26.26 21.00
CA GLU A 287 37.54 27.58 20.50
C GLU A 287 36.84 27.48 19.13
N ALA A 288 35.84 28.33 18.92
CA ALA A 288 35.16 28.47 17.64
C ALA A 288 36.04 29.31 16.71
N VAL A 289 36.51 28.70 15.63
CA VAL A 289 37.31 29.33 14.56
C VAL A 289 36.46 29.50 13.30
N SER A 290 36.83 30.43 12.41
CA SER A 290 36.15 30.57 11.12
C SER A 290 36.15 29.25 10.33
N SER A 291 35.03 28.89 9.72
CA SER A 291 34.92 27.72 8.84
C SER A 291 35.77 27.87 7.56
N ASP A 292 36.04 29.11 7.14
CA ASP A 292 36.83 29.42 5.93
C ASP A 292 38.34 29.18 6.10
N LEU A 293 38.79 29.01 7.35
CA LEU A 293 40.19 28.73 7.65
C LEU A 293 40.60 27.39 7.01
N PRO A 294 41.59 27.32 6.12
CA PRO A 294 42.02 26.06 5.53
C PRO A 294 42.50 25.06 6.59
N LEU A 295 41.91 23.86 6.61
CA LEU A 295 42.27 22.76 7.51
C LEU A 295 42.46 21.47 6.72
N GLU A 296 43.68 20.96 6.77
CA GLU A 296 44.06 19.69 6.18
C GLU A 296 44.49 18.73 7.30
N ILE A 297 44.08 17.47 7.19
CA ILE A 297 44.30 16.45 8.21
C ILE A 297 44.87 15.20 7.54
N TYR A 298 46.04 14.75 7.96
CA TYR A 298 46.60 13.44 7.65
C TYR A 298 46.51 12.54 8.87
N MET A 299 46.06 11.31 8.69
CA MET A 299 45.82 10.32 9.74
C MET A 299 46.52 9.02 9.37
N GLU A 300 47.10 8.35 10.37
CA GLU A 300 47.75 7.06 10.19
C GLU A 300 47.49 6.12 11.36
N GLY A 301 47.11 4.87 11.05
CA GLY A 301 46.90 3.78 12.00
C GLY A 301 45.51 3.75 12.62
N ASN A 302 44.83 2.61 12.50
CA ASN A 302 43.52 2.32 13.12
C ASN A 302 42.50 3.46 12.98
N ILE A 303 42.40 4.02 11.79
CA ILE A 303 41.59 5.21 11.52
C ILE A 303 40.12 4.79 11.55
N VAL A 304 39.31 5.52 12.31
CA VAL A 304 37.85 5.46 12.24
C VAL A 304 37.34 6.88 12.04
N PHE A 305 36.89 7.18 10.82
CA PHE A 305 36.30 8.45 10.44
C PHE A 305 34.78 8.29 10.41
N ARG A 306 34.06 9.12 11.15
CA ARG A 306 32.59 9.10 11.27
C ARG A 306 32.04 10.45 10.85
N GLN A 307 31.04 10.42 10.00
CA GLN A 307 30.31 11.60 9.57
C GLN A 307 28.86 11.19 9.27
N ALA A 308 27.90 11.77 10.00
CA ALA A 308 26.52 11.31 10.02
C ALA A 308 26.44 9.78 10.22
N ASP A 309 25.78 9.05 9.31
CA ASP A 309 25.64 7.59 9.37
C ASP A 309 26.79 6.82 8.69
N ARG A 310 27.75 7.51 8.08
CA ARG A 310 28.88 6.89 7.37
C ARG A 310 30.02 6.62 8.35
N ARG A 311 30.59 5.41 8.25
CA ARG A 311 31.79 5.00 9.01
C ARG A 311 32.84 4.49 8.05
N ILE A 312 34.02 5.11 8.08
CA ILE A 312 35.17 4.75 7.26
C ILE A 312 36.28 4.23 8.18
N TYR A 313 36.78 3.04 7.87
CA TYR A 313 37.98 2.46 8.45
C TYR A 313 39.12 2.54 7.43
N ALA A 314 40.32 2.90 7.87
CA ALA A 314 41.47 3.03 6.97
C ALA A 314 42.82 2.87 7.69
N ASP A 315 43.87 2.58 6.93
CA ASP A 315 45.25 2.58 7.43
C ASP A 315 45.88 3.98 7.35
N ARG A 316 45.61 4.70 6.26
CA ARG A 316 46.07 6.07 6.00
C ARG A 316 44.97 6.88 5.34
N MET A 317 44.79 8.11 5.77
CA MET A 317 43.79 9.01 5.21
C MET A 317 44.33 10.43 5.20
N TYR A 318 44.12 11.14 4.10
CA TYR A 318 44.30 12.59 4.00
C TYR A 318 42.96 13.21 3.66
N TYR A 319 42.58 14.28 4.36
CA TYR A 319 41.31 14.97 4.18
C TYR A 319 41.50 16.48 4.29
N ASP A 320 41.10 17.20 3.25
CA ASP A 320 40.99 18.66 3.20
C ASP A 320 39.54 19.04 3.54
N VAL A 321 39.34 19.58 4.74
CA VAL A 321 38.01 19.88 5.28
C VAL A 321 37.32 20.98 4.47
N ASN A 322 38.08 21.94 3.95
CA ASN A 322 37.55 23.09 3.22
C ASN A 322 37.19 22.72 1.79
N ARG A 323 38.04 21.97 1.09
CA ARG A 323 37.75 21.50 -0.28
C ARG A 323 36.83 20.28 -0.32
N ARG A 324 36.56 19.65 0.83
CA ARG A 324 35.81 18.39 0.94
C ARG A 324 36.37 17.31 0.01
N ALA A 325 37.70 17.27 -0.07
CA ALA A 325 38.45 16.37 -0.93
C ALA A 325 39.41 15.56 -0.07
N GLY A 326 39.63 14.30 -0.43
CA GLY A 326 40.46 13.42 0.39
C GLY A 326 40.87 12.15 -0.33
N ILE A 327 41.91 11.51 0.19
CA ILE A 327 42.38 10.21 -0.25
C ILE A 327 42.47 9.27 0.94
N VAL A 328 41.93 8.07 0.77
CA VAL A 328 41.88 7.03 1.79
C VAL A 328 42.53 5.78 1.22
N ILE A 329 43.47 5.20 1.95
CA ILE A 329 44.23 4.00 1.55
C ILE A 329 43.81 2.82 2.43
N ASN A 330 43.55 1.68 1.79
CA ASN A 330 42.99 0.47 2.42
C ASN A 330 41.68 0.77 3.16
N THR A 331 40.71 1.25 2.41
CA THR A 331 39.44 1.76 2.93
C THR A 331 38.45 0.63 3.15
N GLU A 332 37.72 0.67 4.26
CA GLU A 332 36.46 -0.04 4.46
C GLU A 332 35.38 0.96 4.90
N LEU A 333 34.41 1.20 4.02
CA LEU A 333 33.28 2.11 4.23
C LEU A 333 32.01 1.30 4.50
N LEU A 334 31.27 1.71 5.53
CA LEU A 334 29.89 1.29 5.78
C LEU A 334 28.97 2.49 5.57
N THR A 335 28.01 2.35 4.65
CA THR A 335 27.04 3.41 4.33
C THR A 335 25.62 2.86 4.23
N PRO A 336 24.60 3.57 4.74
CA PRO A 336 23.21 3.28 4.36
C PRO A 336 22.99 3.64 2.89
N VAL A 337 21.99 3.01 2.28
CA VAL A 337 21.57 3.30 0.90
C VAL A 337 20.05 3.50 0.89
N PRO A 338 19.52 4.49 0.15
CA PRO A 338 18.07 4.67 0.00
C PRO A 338 17.39 3.36 -0.41
N ASP A 339 16.20 3.11 0.15
CA ASP A 339 15.39 1.92 -0.11
C ASP A 339 16.04 0.56 0.27
N TYR A 340 17.15 0.59 1.00
CA TYR A 340 17.75 -0.58 1.64
C TYR A 340 17.87 -0.35 3.15
N ASP A 341 17.09 -1.10 3.93
CA ASP A 341 17.06 -0.96 5.39
C ASP A 341 18.37 -1.43 6.11
N GLY A 342 19.41 -1.80 5.35
CA GLY A 342 20.71 -2.25 5.89
C GLY A 342 21.88 -1.34 5.51
N LEU A 343 23.10 -1.73 5.91
CA LEU A 343 24.34 -1.04 5.51
C LEU A 343 25.06 -1.79 4.38
N LEU A 344 25.52 -1.07 3.38
CA LEU A 344 26.41 -1.57 2.34
C LEU A 344 27.87 -1.45 2.80
N ARG A 345 28.63 -2.53 2.62
CA ARG A 345 30.07 -2.59 2.89
C ARG A 345 30.82 -2.41 1.58
N LEU A 346 31.74 -1.46 1.59
CA LEU A 346 32.56 -1.09 0.46
C LEU A 346 34.02 -1.14 0.88
N ARG A 347 34.87 -1.80 0.11
CA ARG A 347 36.32 -1.85 0.38
C ARG A 347 37.11 -1.50 -0.87
N ALA A 348 38.14 -0.69 -0.74
CA ALA A 348 38.98 -0.24 -1.85
C ALA A 348 40.42 -0.08 -1.39
N ASP A 349 41.38 -0.35 -2.27
CA ASP A 349 42.79 -0.10 -2.00
C ASP A 349 43.07 1.41 -1.94
N ILE A 350 42.42 2.15 -2.84
CA ILE A 350 42.45 3.61 -2.88
C ILE A 350 41.01 4.11 -3.08
N LEU A 351 40.55 5.00 -2.21
CA LEU A 351 39.32 5.78 -2.40
C LEU A 351 39.69 7.27 -2.39
N GLN A 352 39.36 7.97 -3.46
CA GLN A 352 39.60 9.40 -3.62
C GLN A 352 38.27 10.13 -3.76
N GLN A 353 38.05 11.14 -2.94
CA GLN A 353 37.03 12.15 -3.16
C GLN A 353 37.71 13.33 -3.84
N LEU A 354 37.36 13.57 -5.12
CA LEU A 354 37.97 14.61 -5.94
C LEU A 354 37.34 15.98 -5.63
N ASP A 355 36.03 15.99 -5.37
CA ASP A 355 35.24 17.12 -4.89
C ASP A 355 33.97 16.60 -4.18
N GLU A 356 33.04 17.48 -3.83
CA GLU A 356 31.79 17.12 -3.15
C GLU A 356 30.94 16.09 -3.90
N ASN A 357 31.05 16.05 -5.23
CA ASN A 357 30.17 15.27 -6.11
C ASN A 357 30.89 14.12 -6.83
N ARG A 358 32.23 14.07 -6.84
CA ARG A 358 33.00 13.08 -7.61
C ARG A 358 33.91 12.23 -6.75
N PHE A 359 33.76 10.91 -6.90
CA PHE A 359 34.58 9.91 -6.22
C PHE A 359 35.23 8.96 -7.21
N PHE A 360 36.43 8.50 -6.89
CA PHE A 360 37.18 7.49 -7.62
C PHE A 360 37.64 6.40 -6.65
N ALA A 361 37.54 5.14 -7.05
CA ALA A 361 38.03 4.00 -6.28
C ALA A 361 38.84 3.04 -7.15
N GLN A 362 39.90 2.47 -6.58
CA GLN A 362 40.72 1.44 -7.21
C GLN A 362 40.61 0.12 -6.43
N ASN A 363 40.47 -0.99 -7.16
CA ASN A 363 40.23 -2.33 -6.61
C ASN A 363 39.07 -2.34 -5.61
N LEU A 364 37.97 -1.71 -6.02
CA LEU A 364 36.75 -1.59 -5.25
C LEU A 364 36.06 -2.95 -5.18
N PHE A 365 35.59 -3.36 -4.01
CA PHE A 365 34.48 -4.31 -3.93
C PHE A 365 33.35 -3.80 -3.06
N VAL A 366 32.14 -4.22 -3.42
CA VAL A 366 30.89 -3.85 -2.76
C VAL A 366 30.12 -5.11 -2.40
N THR A 367 29.57 -5.15 -1.18
CA THR A 367 28.77 -6.27 -0.67
C THR A 367 27.80 -5.80 0.42
N SER A 368 26.61 -6.36 0.47
CA SER A 368 25.70 -6.18 1.61
C SER A 368 26.07 -7.08 2.78
N SER A 369 27.05 -7.97 2.60
CA SER A 369 27.41 -8.95 3.62
C SER A 369 28.12 -8.30 4.82
N ARG A 370 27.70 -8.67 6.03
CA ARG A 370 28.28 -8.25 7.31
C ARG A 370 29.37 -9.19 7.82
N MET A 371 29.59 -10.31 7.14
CA MET A 371 30.60 -11.30 7.48
C MET A 371 32.01 -10.80 7.18
N GLY A 372 33.00 -11.26 7.94
CA GLY A 372 34.42 -10.91 7.72
C GLY A 372 34.88 -11.27 6.30
N VAL A 373 34.51 -12.47 5.82
CA VAL A 373 34.63 -12.89 4.42
C VAL A 373 33.23 -12.85 3.81
N PRO A 374 32.97 -11.98 2.81
CA PRO A 374 31.63 -11.83 2.27
C PRO A 374 31.24 -13.04 1.42
N GLY A 375 29.99 -13.49 1.56
CA GLY A 375 29.46 -14.60 0.77
C GLY A 375 29.30 -14.28 -0.73
N TYR A 376 29.19 -12.99 -1.06
CA TYR A 376 29.24 -12.49 -2.42
C TYR A 376 29.89 -11.10 -2.43
N ARG A 377 30.52 -10.72 -3.56
CA ARG A 377 30.98 -9.35 -3.76
C ARG A 377 30.99 -8.99 -5.23
N LEU A 378 30.64 -7.75 -5.54
CA LEU A 378 30.89 -7.15 -6.85
C LEU A 378 32.20 -6.38 -6.76
N GLN A 379 33.19 -6.78 -7.54
CA GLN A 379 34.53 -6.19 -7.54
C GLN A 379 34.79 -5.49 -8.87
N ALA A 380 35.33 -4.28 -8.82
CA ALA A 380 35.73 -3.48 -9.98
C ALA A 380 37.20 -3.07 -9.84
N GLN A 381 37.97 -3.16 -10.92
CA GLN A 381 39.37 -2.70 -10.89
C GLN A 381 39.46 -1.18 -10.70
N SER A 382 38.55 -0.45 -11.34
CA SER A 382 38.39 1.00 -11.13
C SER A 382 36.91 1.36 -11.15
N ALA A 383 36.51 2.29 -10.30
CA ALA A 383 35.14 2.81 -10.24
C ALA A 383 35.13 4.32 -10.06
N PHE A 384 34.19 4.98 -10.74
CA PHE A 384 33.89 6.41 -10.59
C PHE A 384 32.45 6.57 -10.11
N LEU A 385 32.18 7.57 -9.28
CA LEU A 385 30.84 7.95 -8.86
C LEU A 385 30.69 9.46 -9.02
N GLU A 386 29.62 9.88 -9.68
CA GLU A 386 29.25 11.29 -9.89
C GLU A 386 27.85 11.52 -9.29
N ASP A 387 27.70 12.48 -8.38
CA ASP A 387 26.42 12.88 -7.78
C ASP A 387 25.94 14.20 -8.41
N PHE A 388 24.80 14.16 -9.11
CA PHE A 388 24.17 15.32 -9.74
C PHE A 388 22.96 15.75 -8.91
N ALA A 389 22.91 17.01 -8.51
CA ALA A 389 21.73 17.59 -7.87
C ALA A 389 20.84 18.24 -8.93
N GLU A 390 19.60 17.76 -9.07
CA GLU A 390 18.59 18.35 -9.96
C GLU A 390 17.47 18.99 -9.14
N PRO A 391 17.04 20.22 -9.46
CA PRO A 391 15.92 20.87 -8.79
C PRO A 391 14.61 20.09 -8.99
N VAL A 392 13.85 19.92 -7.91
CA VAL A 392 12.52 19.28 -7.90
C VAL A 392 11.45 20.34 -8.10
N PHE A 393 10.48 20.02 -8.96
CA PHE A 393 9.29 20.81 -9.20
C PHE A 393 8.06 19.98 -8.84
N ASP A 394 7.02 20.64 -8.34
CA ASP A 394 5.74 20.04 -8.00
C ASP A 394 5.04 19.62 -9.32
N PRO A 395 4.67 18.34 -9.48
CA PRO A 395 4.09 17.84 -10.72
C PRO A 395 2.61 18.25 -10.94
N LEU A 396 1.95 18.89 -9.97
CA LEU A 396 0.57 19.38 -10.12
C LEU A 396 0.55 20.89 -10.37
N THR A 397 1.50 21.63 -9.78
CA THR A 397 1.53 23.10 -9.82
C THR A 397 2.66 23.69 -10.67
N GLY A 398 3.71 22.91 -10.98
CA GLY A 398 4.90 23.36 -11.73
C GLY A 398 5.85 24.27 -10.94
N GLU A 399 5.58 24.51 -9.66
CA GLU A 399 6.40 25.37 -8.80
C GLU A 399 7.61 24.60 -8.24
N PRO A 400 8.75 25.27 -7.97
CA PRO A 400 9.88 24.63 -7.32
C PRO A 400 9.46 24.15 -5.92
N VAL A 401 9.60 22.85 -5.65
CA VAL A 401 9.32 22.30 -4.31
C VAL A 401 10.35 22.90 -3.36
N ILE A 402 9.90 23.55 -2.30
CA ILE A 402 10.81 24.06 -1.26
C ILE A 402 10.83 23.04 -0.14
N ASP A 403 12.03 22.58 0.20
CA ASP A 403 12.23 21.72 1.36
C ASP A 403 11.89 22.51 2.64
N PRO A 404 10.87 22.09 3.41
CA PRO A 404 10.39 22.83 4.58
C PRO A 404 11.41 22.86 5.73
N GLU A 405 12.41 21.97 5.75
CA GLU A 405 13.45 21.97 6.77
C GLU A 405 14.61 22.92 6.42
N THR A 406 14.92 23.07 5.14
CA THR A 406 16.08 23.86 4.68
C THR A 406 15.71 25.22 4.08
N GLY A 407 14.44 25.45 3.73
CA GLY A 407 13.96 26.68 3.10
C GLY A 407 14.53 26.92 1.69
N ARG A 408 15.16 25.90 1.10
CA ARG A 408 15.78 25.93 -0.23
C ARG A 408 14.98 25.07 -1.19
N GLN A 409 15.17 25.31 -2.48
CA GLN A 409 14.61 24.44 -3.51
C GLN A 409 15.09 23.00 -3.28
N ALA A 410 14.14 22.08 -3.13
CA ALA A 410 14.39 20.67 -2.99
C ALA A 410 15.14 20.18 -4.24
N VAL A 411 16.16 19.36 -4.02
CA VAL A 411 16.96 18.77 -5.09
C VAL A 411 16.91 17.26 -4.97
N ILE A 412 16.78 16.57 -6.11
CA ILE A 412 16.95 15.13 -6.20
C ILE A 412 18.40 14.83 -6.58
N HIS A 413 19.05 13.99 -5.78
CA HIS A 413 20.41 13.54 -6.04
C HIS A 413 20.38 12.31 -6.96
N ARG A 414 20.95 12.44 -8.16
CA ARG A 414 21.15 11.36 -9.11
C ARG A 414 22.61 10.91 -9.06
N ARG A 415 22.84 9.67 -8.63
CA ARG A 415 24.18 9.12 -8.38
C ARG A 415 24.59 8.18 -9.49
N TRP A 416 25.45 8.61 -10.40
CA TRP A 416 25.91 7.80 -11.52
C TRP A 416 27.25 7.13 -11.21
N ALA A 417 27.28 5.80 -11.18
CA ALA A 417 28.50 5.02 -10.98
C ALA A 417 29.00 4.42 -12.29
N THR A 418 30.32 4.38 -12.50
CA THR A 418 30.98 3.69 -13.62
C THR A 418 32.15 2.84 -13.15
N GLY A 419 32.02 1.51 -13.22
CA GLY A 419 33.06 0.52 -12.94
C GLY A 419 33.67 -0.09 -14.19
N ARG A 420 34.97 -0.39 -14.18
CA ARG A 420 35.67 -1.14 -15.23
C ARG A 420 36.26 -2.44 -14.71
N ASP A 421 36.28 -3.44 -15.58
CA ASP A 421 36.79 -4.79 -15.33
C ASP A 421 36.12 -5.39 -14.08
N ASN A 422 34.80 -5.53 -14.17
CA ASN A 422 33.94 -5.90 -13.06
C ASN A 422 33.77 -7.42 -12.99
N PHE A 423 33.83 -7.96 -11.79
CA PHE A 423 33.61 -9.38 -11.51
C PHE A 423 32.60 -9.55 -10.38
N VAL A 424 31.65 -10.45 -10.59
CA VAL A 424 30.80 -10.95 -9.51
C VAL A 424 31.44 -12.20 -8.94
N TYR A 425 31.72 -12.18 -7.64
CA TYR A 425 32.23 -13.33 -6.90
C TYR A 425 31.12 -13.92 -6.02
N LEU A 426 31.03 -15.25 -6.02
CA LEU A 426 30.34 -16.02 -4.98
C LEU A 426 31.42 -16.71 -4.14
N GLY A 427 31.54 -16.30 -2.88
CA GLY A 427 32.70 -16.58 -2.04
C GLY A 427 33.98 -16.05 -2.70
N ASN A 428 34.86 -16.95 -3.11
CA ASN A 428 36.11 -16.62 -3.81
C ASN A 428 36.11 -17.05 -5.29
N VAL A 429 34.98 -17.54 -5.82
CA VAL A 429 34.86 -17.99 -7.20
C VAL A 429 34.28 -16.85 -8.05
N PRO A 430 35.00 -16.35 -9.08
CA PRO A 430 34.42 -15.41 -10.03
C PRO A 430 33.40 -16.15 -10.91
N VAL A 431 32.13 -15.74 -10.86
CA VAL A 431 31.04 -16.39 -11.60
C VAL A 431 30.62 -15.61 -12.84
N PHE A 432 30.93 -14.31 -12.90
CA PHE A 432 30.53 -13.45 -14.00
C PHE A 432 31.49 -12.28 -14.18
N TYR A 433 31.82 -11.94 -15.42
CA TYR A 433 32.69 -10.84 -15.80
C TYR A 433 31.93 -9.84 -16.66
N TRP A 434 32.12 -8.55 -16.39
CA TRP A 434 31.51 -7.45 -17.15
C TRP A 434 32.51 -6.29 -17.38
N PRO A 435 32.88 -5.97 -18.64
CA PRO A 435 33.93 -5.00 -18.94
C PRO A 435 33.67 -3.57 -18.41
N VAL A 436 32.46 -3.04 -18.59
CA VAL A 436 32.10 -1.67 -18.19
C VAL A 436 30.69 -1.63 -17.61
N LEU A 437 30.56 -1.15 -16.38
CA LEU A 437 29.35 -1.10 -15.57
C LEU A 437 29.06 0.38 -15.24
N ALA A 438 28.35 1.13 -16.10
CA ALA A 438 27.96 2.55 -15.93
C ALA A 438 26.45 2.87 -15.73
N GLY A 439 25.96 3.24 -14.54
CA GLY A 439 24.51 3.45 -14.31
C GLY A 439 24.14 4.10 -12.97
N ASP A 440 22.84 4.32 -12.79
CA ASP A 440 22.25 5.12 -11.71
C ASP A 440 22.07 4.29 -10.41
N LEU A 441 22.82 4.64 -9.37
CA LEU A 441 22.77 4.03 -8.04
C LEU A 441 21.54 4.42 -7.21
N THR A 442 20.70 5.33 -7.70
CA THR A 442 19.36 5.50 -7.12
C THR A 442 18.47 4.30 -7.42
N LYS A 443 18.80 3.52 -8.47
CA LYS A 443 18.18 2.23 -8.73
C LYS A 443 19.03 1.10 -8.14
N PRO A 444 18.37 0.09 -7.52
CA PRO A 444 19.07 -1.03 -6.88
C PRO A 444 19.56 -2.10 -7.86
N SER A 445 18.92 -2.19 -9.03
CA SER A 445 19.28 -3.12 -10.09
C SER A 445 19.96 -2.37 -11.22
N TYR A 446 21.00 -3.02 -11.73
CA TYR A 446 21.87 -2.47 -12.74
C TYR A 446 21.27 -2.76 -14.14
N TYR A 447 21.84 -3.62 -14.97
CA TYR A 447 21.20 -3.98 -16.24
C TYR A 447 20.07 -4.99 -16.11
N LEU A 448 20.18 -5.92 -15.16
CA LEU A 448 19.31 -7.08 -15.07
C LEU A 448 18.48 -6.96 -13.80
N ASN A 449 17.19 -6.75 -13.99
CA ASN A 449 16.22 -6.61 -12.91
C ASN A 449 15.87 -7.98 -12.31
N ARG A 450 15.83 -9.04 -13.12
CA ARG A 450 15.40 -10.37 -12.67
C ARG A 450 15.87 -11.49 -13.59
N ILE A 451 16.21 -12.64 -12.99
CA ILE A 451 16.34 -13.95 -13.65
C ILE A 451 15.43 -14.94 -12.92
N ARG A 452 14.67 -15.75 -13.64
CA ARG A 452 13.94 -16.91 -13.08
C ARG A 452 14.23 -18.15 -13.90
N LEU A 453 14.49 -19.25 -13.20
CA LEU A 453 14.59 -20.59 -13.76
C LEU A 453 13.38 -21.40 -13.31
N ARG A 454 12.62 -21.92 -14.28
CA ARG A 454 11.47 -22.79 -14.02
C ARG A 454 11.56 -24.01 -14.93
N ASN A 455 10.93 -25.09 -14.51
CA ASN A 455 10.71 -26.25 -15.36
C ASN A 455 9.33 -26.81 -15.06
N ASP A 456 8.51 -27.01 -16.08
CA ASP A 456 7.21 -27.69 -15.98
C ASP A 456 6.88 -28.40 -17.29
N ASN A 457 5.83 -29.22 -17.29
CA ASN A 457 5.43 -30.00 -18.47
C ASN A 457 4.66 -29.18 -19.53
N VAL A 458 4.37 -27.91 -19.25
CA VAL A 458 3.60 -27.04 -20.15
C VAL A 458 4.59 -26.24 -21.00
N PHE A 459 5.49 -25.49 -20.37
CA PHE A 459 6.45 -24.61 -21.01
C PHE A 459 7.87 -25.19 -21.12
N GLY A 460 8.12 -26.35 -20.51
CA GLY A 460 9.42 -26.98 -20.46
C GLY A 460 10.40 -26.23 -19.56
N THR A 461 11.68 -26.23 -19.92
CA THR A 461 12.72 -25.44 -19.23
C THR A 461 12.61 -23.97 -19.62
N GLN A 462 12.43 -23.12 -18.62
CA GLN A 462 12.19 -21.69 -18.79
C GLN A 462 13.36 -20.88 -18.21
N VAL A 463 13.94 -20.01 -19.01
CA VAL A 463 14.94 -19.01 -18.59
C VAL A 463 14.35 -17.63 -18.86
N LEU A 464 13.83 -17.01 -17.82
CA LEU A 464 13.11 -15.73 -17.92
C LEU A 464 14.00 -14.59 -17.45
N THR A 465 14.27 -13.62 -18.32
CA THR A 465 15.15 -12.49 -18.01
C THR A 465 14.45 -11.15 -18.22
N ASN A 466 14.65 -10.21 -17.31
CA ASN A 466 14.10 -8.86 -17.42
C ASN A 466 15.21 -7.81 -17.19
N TRP A 467 15.35 -6.88 -18.12
CA TRP A 467 16.42 -5.91 -18.24
C TRP A 467 15.90 -4.48 -18.08
N ASP A 468 16.70 -3.58 -17.49
CA ASP A 468 16.42 -2.13 -17.50
C ASP A 468 16.83 -1.57 -18.86
N ALA A 469 15.86 -1.11 -19.65
CA ALA A 469 16.08 -0.67 -21.03
C ALA A 469 16.90 0.63 -21.09
N TYR A 470 16.68 1.55 -20.14
CA TYR A 470 17.46 2.80 -20.09
C TYR A 470 18.93 2.52 -19.84
N GLN A 471 19.23 1.61 -18.91
CA GLN A 471 20.59 1.22 -18.62
C GLN A 471 21.20 0.42 -19.78
N LEU A 472 20.47 -0.55 -20.36
CA LEU A 472 20.95 -1.37 -21.47
C LEU A 472 21.31 -0.54 -22.71
N PHE A 473 20.50 0.47 -23.03
CA PHE A 473 20.76 1.40 -24.14
C PHE A 473 21.64 2.60 -23.76
N GLY A 474 22.08 2.70 -22.50
CA GLY A 474 22.93 3.79 -22.03
C GLY A 474 22.27 5.17 -22.04
N ILE A 475 20.94 5.23 -21.93
CA ILE A 475 20.16 6.47 -21.90
C ILE A 475 20.33 7.13 -20.53
N ARG A 476 21.11 8.21 -20.48
CA ARG A 476 21.41 8.94 -19.23
C ARG A 476 20.30 9.92 -18.84
N ASN A 477 19.72 10.61 -19.82
CA ASN A 477 18.65 11.59 -19.62
C ASN A 477 17.30 10.89 -19.75
N ARG A 478 16.99 9.98 -18.82
CA ARG A 478 15.66 9.37 -18.77
C ARG A 478 14.62 10.44 -18.41
N PRO A 479 13.41 10.40 -19.00
CA PRO A 479 12.31 11.22 -18.53
C PRO A 479 12.00 10.93 -17.06
N ASP A 480 11.62 11.96 -16.31
CA ASP A 480 11.19 11.76 -14.92
C ASP A 480 9.89 10.98 -14.85
N GLY A 481 9.77 10.17 -13.79
CA GLY A 481 8.59 9.37 -13.54
C GLY A 481 8.41 8.19 -14.50
N THR A 482 9.43 7.76 -15.25
CA THR A 482 9.32 6.62 -16.16
C THR A 482 10.20 5.43 -15.79
N GLU A 483 9.69 4.22 -16.01
CA GLU A 483 10.47 2.97 -16.00
C GLU A 483 10.27 2.23 -17.33
N TRP A 484 11.38 1.78 -17.94
CA TRP A 484 11.34 0.99 -19.17
C TRP A 484 12.13 -0.30 -18.98
N SER A 485 11.49 -1.41 -19.32
CA SER A 485 12.01 -2.76 -19.14
C SER A 485 11.86 -3.59 -20.41
N LEU A 486 12.81 -4.51 -20.63
CA LEU A 486 12.79 -5.46 -21.75
C LEU A 486 12.83 -6.88 -21.19
N SER A 487 11.98 -7.77 -21.68
CA SER A 487 12.03 -9.19 -21.36
C SER A 487 12.55 -10.02 -22.52
N LEU A 488 13.36 -11.02 -22.20
CA LEU A 488 13.79 -12.06 -23.11
C LEU A 488 13.66 -13.39 -22.38
N ASP A 489 12.74 -14.22 -22.86
CA ASP A 489 12.24 -15.40 -22.17
C ASP A 489 12.42 -16.62 -23.08
N TYR A 490 13.28 -17.55 -22.68
CA TYR A 490 13.42 -18.83 -23.40
C TYR A 490 12.53 -19.88 -22.75
N LEU A 491 11.65 -20.50 -23.54
CA LEU A 491 10.72 -21.56 -23.13
C LEU A 491 11.02 -22.79 -24.02
N SER A 492 11.56 -23.88 -23.47
CA SER A 492 12.04 -24.99 -24.32
C SER A 492 10.96 -25.63 -25.19
N ASP A 493 9.70 -25.54 -24.76
CA ASP A 493 8.56 -26.20 -25.43
C ASP A 493 7.60 -25.18 -26.08
N ARG A 494 7.97 -23.89 -26.13
CA ARG A 494 7.19 -22.79 -26.75
C ARG A 494 8.03 -21.78 -27.55
N GLY A 495 9.35 -21.86 -27.51
CA GLY A 495 10.24 -20.96 -28.25
C GLY A 495 10.77 -19.76 -27.46
N LEU A 496 11.21 -18.73 -28.19
CA LEU A 496 11.83 -17.52 -27.63
C LEU A 496 10.82 -16.38 -27.58
N GLY A 497 10.37 -16.05 -26.37
CA GLY A 497 9.52 -14.90 -26.07
C GLY A 497 10.33 -13.61 -25.88
N HIS A 498 9.73 -12.50 -26.24
CA HIS A 498 10.30 -11.17 -26.07
C HIS A 498 9.22 -10.16 -25.66
N GLY A 499 9.59 -9.17 -24.86
CA GLY A 499 8.64 -8.16 -24.42
C GLY A 499 9.27 -6.84 -24.02
N SER A 500 8.42 -5.83 -23.85
CA SER A 500 8.77 -4.49 -23.44
C SER A 500 7.67 -3.92 -22.55
N GLY A 501 8.03 -3.56 -21.32
CA GLY A 501 7.14 -2.90 -20.37
C GLY A 501 7.60 -1.47 -20.11
N PHE A 502 6.70 -0.51 -20.21
CA PHE A 502 6.94 0.91 -19.98
C PHE A 502 5.89 1.49 -19.03
N THR A 503 6.31 2.03 -17.89
CA THR A 503 5.43 2.73 -16.96
C THR A 503 5.80 4.21 -16.91
N TYR A 504 4.80 5.06 -16.70
CA TYR A 504 4.99 6.50 -16.57
C TYR A 504 4.06 7.07 -15.51
N SER A 505 4.56 8.09 -14.80
CA SER A 505 3.86 8.82 -13.75
C SER A 505 4.43 10.23 -13.70
N ARG A 506 3.82 11.16 -14.43
CA ARG A 506 4.43 12.46 -14.74
C ARG A 506 3.41 13.56 -14.94
N ASP A 507 3.85 14.80 -14.82
CA ASP A 507 3.05 15.94 -15.27
C ASP A 507 3.12 16.08 -16.80
N GLY A 508 1.94 16.22 -17.39
CA GLY A 508 1.72 16.31 -18.82
C GLY A 508 2.06 15.03 -19.60
N PHE A 509 1.24 14.74 -20.61
CA PHE A 509 1.45 13.61 -21.51
C PHE A 509 0.95 13.95 -22.91
N LEU A 510 1.73 13.61 -23.94
CA LEU A 510 1.43 13.94 -25.35
C LEU A 510 1.07 15.43 -25.60
N GLY A 511 1.61 16.34 -24.79
CA GLY A 511 1.32 17.78 -24.88
C GLY A 511 0.03 18.23 -24.20
N LEU A 512 -0.74 17.31 -23.60
CA LEU A 512 -1.88 17.65 -22.74
C LEU A 512 -1.38 17.95 -21.31
N PRO A 513 -1.91 18.97 -20.63
CA PRO A 513 -1.53 19.31 -19.26
C PRO A 513 -2.13 18.33 -18.24
N GLY A 514 -1.60 18.35 -17.02
CA GLY A 514 -2.13 17.60 -15.90
C GLY A 514 -1.48 16.24 -15.71
N TYR A 515 -1.63 15.70 -14.50
CA TYR A 515 -0.93 14.52 -14.06
C TYR A 515 -1.40 13.26 -14.79
N ALA A 516 -0.46 12.58 -15.44
CA ALA A 516 -0.67 11.38 -16.24
C ALA A 516 0.06 10.18 -15.65
N THR A 517 -0.64 9.06 -15.52
CA THR A 517 -0.10 7.77 -15.13
C THR A 517 -0.53 6.69 -16.10
N GLY A 518 0.33 5.68 -16.31
CA GLY A 518 -0.04 4.53 -17.10
C GLY A 518 1.06 3.52 -17.34
N LEU A 519 0.68 2.48 -18.07
CA LEU A 519 1.47 1.29 -18.38
C LEU A 519 1.30 0.97 -19.85
N ILE A 520 2.38 0.66 -20.54
CA ILE A 520 2.39 -0.04 -21.82
C ILE A 520 3.11 -1.36 -21.55
N ASP A 521 2.46 -2.49 -21.82
CA ASP A 521 3.05 -3.81 -21.71
C ASP A 521 2.86 -4.58 -23.01
N TYR A 522 3.96 -5.09 -23.53
CA TYR A 522 3.98 -5.90 -24.72
C TYR A 522 4.79 -7.16 -24.46
N TRP A 523 4.25 -8.31 -24.85
CA TRP A 523 4.98 -9.57 -24.87
C TRP A 523 4.50 -10.42 -26.03
N GLY A 524 5.42 -11.09 -26.72
CA GLY A 524 5.09 -12.01 -27.80
C GLY A 524 6.11 -13.13 -27.97
N VAL A 525 5.70 -14.19 -28.65
CA VAL A 525 6.46 -15.41 -28.88
C VAL A 525 6.06 -16.03 -30.22
N PHE A 526 7.02 -16.63 -30.92
CA PHE A 526 6.71 -17.55 -32.01
C PHE A 526 6.52 -18.93 -31.39
N ASP A 527 5.26 -19.36 -31.25
CA ASP A 527 4.84 -20.53 -30.50
C ASP A 527 4.70 -21.74 -31.41
N ASP A 528 5.47 -22.80 -31.13
CA ASP A 528 5.43 -24.08 -31.84
C ASP A 528 4.80 -25.20 -31.00
N GLY A 529 4.24 -24.86 -29.84
CA GLY A 529 3.62 -25.80 -28.90
C GLY A 529 2.10 -25.94 -29.05
N LEU A 530 1.51 -26.72 -28.13
CA LEU A 530 0.06 -26.87 -27.99
C LEU A 530 -0.41 -26.22 -26.69
N ASP A 531 -1.61 -25.64 -26.70
CA ASP A 531 -2.21 -25.03 -25.52
C ASP A 531 -2.72 -26.10 -24.55
N ASN A 532 -2.46 -25.86 -23.26
CA ASN A 532 -2.93 -26.65 -22.13
C ASN A 532 -3.69 -25.76 -21.15
N LEU A 533 -5.00 -25.71 -21.36
CA LEU A 533 -5.96 -24.86 -20.67
C LEU A 533 -6.74 -25.65 -19.60
N GLY A 534 -6.22 -26.82 -19.19
CA GLY A 534 -6.83 -27.67 -18.18
C GLY A 534 -7.61 -28.86 -18.75
N LEU A 535 -8.42 -29.49 -17.89
CA LEU A 535 -9.09 -30.76 -18.18
C LEU A 535 -9.99 -30.66 -19.42
N GLY A 536 -9.79 -31.58 -20.38
CA GLY A 536 -10.50 -31.57 -21.66
C GLY A 536 -9.91 -30.62 -22.73
N ARG A 537 -8.93 -29.77 -22.37
CA ARG A 537 -8.27 -28.79 -23.27
C ARG A 537 -6.74 -28.79 -23.08
N ARG A 538 -6.13 -29.99 -22.94
CA ARG A 538 -4.69 -30.14 -22.63
C ARG A 538 -3.75 -30.09 -23.84
N ALA A 539 -4.30 -30.12 -25.05
CA ALA A 539 -3.55 -30.21 -26.30
C ALA A 539 -4.35 -29.57 -27.45
N LEU A 540 -4.58 -28.26 -27.37
CA LEU A 540 -5.25 -27.50 -28.43
C LEU A 540 -4.21 -26.87 -29.36
N LEU A 541 -4.52 -26.82 -30.66
CA LEU A 541 -3.70 -26.06 -31.61
C LEU A 541 -4.00 -24.55 -31.45
N PRO A 542 -2.99 -23.69 -31.24
CA PRO A 542 -3.20 -22.25 -31.24
C PRO A 542 -3.70 -21.75 -32.60
N GLU A 543 -4.55 -20.71 -32.61
CA GLU A 543 -5.09 -20.11 -33.87
C GLU A 543 -4.03 -19.29 -34.62
N GLN A 544 -2.92 -18.93 -33.98
CA GLN A 544 -1.84 -18.14 -34.55
C GLN A 544 -0.47 -18.71 -34.15
N ASP A 545 0.47 -18.74 -35.10
CA ASP A 545 1.86 -19.16 -34.83
C ASP A 545 2.64 -18.08 -34.07
N TYR A 546 2.43 -16.80 -34.40
CA TYR A 546 3.04 -15.67 -33.69
C TYR A 546 2.03 -15.05 -32.73
N ARG A 547 2.23 -15.31 -31.43
CA ARG A 547 1.27 -14.99 -30.39
C ARG A 547 1.77 -13.84 -29.53
N TYR A 548 0.87 -12.95 -29.12
CA TYR A 548 1.26 -11.76 -28.39
C TYR A 548 0.10 -11.12 -27.63
N ARG A 549 0.49 -10.27 -26.68
CA ARG A 549 -0.37 -9.27 -26.05
C ARG A 549 0.30 -7.90 -26.12
N PHE A 550 -0.49 -6.89 -26.46
CA PHE A 550 -0.17 -5.48 -26.26
C PHE A 550 -1.29 -4.85 -25.43
N LEU A 551 -0.91 -4.29 -24.27
CA LEU A 551 -1.82 -3.59 -23.37
C LEU A 551 -1.26 -2.19 -23.10
N TRP A 552 -2.02 -1.15 -23.42
CA TRP A 552 -1.71 0.22 -22.98
C TRP A 552 -2.85 0.74 -22.12
N GLN A 553 -2.55 1.10 -20.88
CA GLN A 553 -3.47 1.77 -19.97
C GLN A 553 -2.96 3.18 -19.68
N HIS A 554 -3.87 4.15 -19.71
CA HIS A 554 -3.59 5.56 -19.51
C HIS A 554 -4.68 6.20 -18.66
N ARG A 555 -4.28 6.97 -17.65
CA ARG A 555 -5.17 7.87 -16.91
C ARG A 555 -4.48 9.22 -16.74
N GLN A 556 -5.19 10.29 -17.10
CA GLN A 556 -4.70 11.65 -16.95
C GLN A 556 -5.77 12.54 -16.32
N PHE A 557 -5.41 13.23 -15.25
CA PHE A 557 -6.25 14.23 -14.61
C PHE A 557 -5.92 15.59 -15.24
N LEU A 558 -6.82 16.09 -16.09
CA LEU A 558 -6.61 17.35 -16.81
C LEU A 558 -6.75 18.56 -15.88
N ASN A 559 -7.57 18.43 -14.83
CA ASN A 559 -7.71 19.31 -13.66
C ASN A 559 -8.44 18.54 -12.53
N GLU A 560 -8.89 19.23 -11.47
CA GLU A 560 -9.60 18.62 -10.32
C GLU A 560 -10.93 17.93 -10.70
N GLU A 561 -11.58 18.33 -11.80
CA GLU A 561 -12.89 17.81 -12.19
C GLU A 561 -12.84 16.85 -13.39
N TYR A 562 -11.86 16.98 -14.27
CA TYR A 562 -11.79 16.27 -15.56
C TYR A 562 -10.73 15.17 -15.56
N GLN A 563 -11.15 13.96 -15.93
CA GLN A 563 -10.32 12.77 -16.06
C GLN A 563 -10.42 12.22 -17.49
N LEU A 564 -9.28 12.05 -18.16
CA LEU A 564 -9.13 11.30 -19.40
C LEU A 564 -8.62 9.91 -19.06
N THR A 565 -9.29 8.85 -19.54
CA THR A 565 -8.86 7.46 -19.37
C THR A 565 -8.84 6.78 -20.73
N GLY A 566 -7.77 6.06 -21.05
CA GLY A 566 -7.64 5.32 -22.30
C GLY A 566 -7.07 3.93 -22.06
N GLU A 567 -7.55 2.96 -22.82
CA GLU A 567 -7.05 1.59 -22.83
C GLU A 567 -6.94 1.10 -24.28
N VAL A 568 -5.88 0.35 -24.59
CA VAL A 568 -5.73 -0.37 -25.86
C VAL A 568 -5.29 -1.79 -25.51
N GLY A 569 -6.19 -2.75 -25.69
CA GLY A 569 -5.96 -4.18 -25.50
C GLY A 569 -5.98 -4.93 -26.82
N LEU A 570 -4.84 -5.51 -27.20
CA LEU A 570 -4.65 -6.31 -28.41
C LEU A 570 -4.08 -7.67 -28.04
N ILE A 571 -4.76 -8.73 -28.45
CA ILE A 571 -4.42 -10.11 -28.13
C ILE A 571 -4.42 -10.91 -29.44
N SER A 572 -3.44 -11.78 -29.63
CA SER A 572 -3.27 -12.53 -30.89
C SER A 572 -4.39 -13.52 -31.17
N ASP A 573 -4.84 -14.24 -30.15
CA ASP A 573 -5.79 -15.34 -30.24
C ASP A 573 -6.52 -15.54 -28.91
N ARG A 574 -7.63 -16.28 -28.94
CA ARG A 574 -8.54 -16.46 -27.79
C ARG A 574 -7.91 -17.14 -26.57
N ASN A 575 -6.90 -17.97 -26.78
CA ASN A 575 -6.30 -18.80 -25.72
C ASN A 575 -5.05 -18.15 -25.12
N PHE A 576 -4.55 -17.06 -25.72
CA PHE A 576 -3.27 -16.47 -25.32
C PHE A 576 -3.22 -16.05 -23.86
N LEU A 577 -4.25 -15.32 -23.38
CA LEU A 577 -4.31 -14.90 -21.99
C LEU A 577 -4.47 -16.08 -21.05
N GLU A 578 -5.38 -17.02 -21.34
CA GLU A 578 -5.59 -18.22 -20.53
C GLU A 578 -4.31 -19.09 -20.43
N GLN A 579 -3.53 -19.20 -21.51
CA GLN A 579 -2.28 -19.96 -21.55
C GLN A 579 -1.12 -19.27 -20.83
N PHE A 580 -0.82 -18.00 -21.14
CA PHE A 580 0.40 -17.31 -20.67
C PHE A 580 0.18 -16.41 -19.45
N TYR A 581 -1.05 -15.93 -19.27
CA TYR A 581 -1.46 -14.93 -18.27
C TYR A 581 -2.75 -15.35 -17.55
N GLU A 582 -2.89 -16.63 -17.20
CA GLU A 582 -4.13 -17.20 -16.60
C GLU A 582 -4.71 -16.37 -15.46
N ARG A 583 -3.87 -15.90 -14.54
CA ARG A 583 -4.34 -15.05 -13.44
C ARG A 583 -4.96 -13.74 -13.95
N GLU A 584 -4.40 -13.17 -15.02
CA GLU A 584 -4.97 -11.95 -15.63
C GLU A 584 -6.26 -12.25 -16.38
N TRP A 585 -6.40 -13.44 -16.96
CA TRP A 585 -7.63 -13.92 -17.57
C TRP A 585 -8.74 -14.16 -16.54
N ASP A 586 -8.42 -14.80 -15.40
CA ASP A 586 -9.41 -15.22 -14.41
C ASP A 586 -9.80 -14.12 -13.41
N GLU A 587 -8.87 -13.21 -13.05
CA GLU A 587 -9.03 -12.30 -11.90
C GLU A 587 -9.03 -10.82 -12.25
N LEU A 588 -8.55 -10.42 -13.45
CA LEU A 588 -8.44 -9.01 -13.82
C LEU A 588 -9.51 -8.61 -14.83
N LYS A 589 -9.81 -7.31 -14.87
CA LYS A 589 -10.71 -6.71 -15.84
C LYS A 589 -10.30 -7.04 -17.28
N ASP A 590 -11.30 -7.32 -18.11
CA ASP A 590 -11.17 -7.47 -19.55
C ASP A 590 -10.37 -6.35 -20.22
N GLN A 591 -9.55 -6.76 -21.19
CA GLN A 591 -8.73 -5.87 -22.00
C GLN A 591 -9.56 -5.28 -23.14
N SER A 592 -9.89 -4.00 -23.01
CA SER A 592 -10.71 -3.25 -23.96
C SER A 592 -9.87 -2.29 -24.81
N THR A 593 -10.42 -1.81 -25.92
CA THR A 593 -9.85 -0.67 -26.66
C THR A 593 -10.84 0.49 -26.63
N SER A 594 -10.60 1.44 -25.73
CA SER A 594 -11.53 2.53 -25.46
C SER A 594 -10.85 3.80 -24.94
N LEU A 595 -11.56 4.93 -25.09
CA LEU A 595 -11.19 6.24 -24.55
C LEU A 595 -12.41 6.85 -23.88
N GLU A 596 -12.24 7.40 -22.68
CA GLU A 596 -13.27 8.07 -21.89
C GLU A 596 -12.77 9.43 -21.41
N LEU A 597 -13.56 10.48 -21.65
CA LEU A 597 -13.45 11.75 -20.96
C LEU A 597 -14.59 11.85 -19.94
N LYS A 598 -14.23 11.98 -18.66
CA LYS A 598 -15.16 12.05 -17.55
C LYS A 598 -15.01 13.37 -16.81
N ARG A 599 -16.13 13.93 -16.36
CA ARG A 599 -16.17 15.05 -15.42
C ARG A 599 -16.98 14.67 -14.19
N ILE A 600 -16.47 14.96 -13.00
CA ILE A 600 -17.19 14.80 -11.73
C ILE A 600 -17.28 16.18 -11.07
N TYR A 601 -18.48 16.61 -10.70
CA TYR A 601 -18.71 17.89 -10.05
C TYR A 601 -19.89 17.83 -9.07
N GLY A 602 -19.60 17.98 -7.78
CA GLY A 602 -20.60 17.89 -6.72
C GLY A 602 -21.33 16.55 -6.74
N ASN A 603 -22.66 16.57 -6.90
CA ASN A 603 -23.53 15.41 -6.97
C ASN A 603 -23.82 14.93 -8.41
N SER A 604 -23.07 15.41 -9.40
CA SER A 604 -23.27 15.09 -10.81
C SER A 604 -21.97 14.61 -11.43
N SER A 605 -22.09 13.67 -12.37
CA SER A 605 -20.98 13.27 -13.23
C SER A 605 -21.48 13.04 -14.63
N TRP A 606 -20.67 13.36 -15.63
CA TRP A 606 -20.90 12.88 -16.99
C TRP A 606 -19.63 12.28 -17.58
N SER A 607 -19.80 11.38 -18.53
CA SER A 607 -18.72 10.84 -19.33
C SER A 607 -19.10 10.80 -20.80
N LEU A 608 -18.09 10.97 -21.66
CA LEU A 608 -18.15 10.74 -23.08
C LEU A 608 -17.09 9.69 -23.40
N SER A 609 -17.52 8.53 -23.88
CA SER A 609 -16.65 7.41 -24.20
C SER A 609 -16.80 6.97 -25.65
N ALA A 610 -15.72 6.41 -26.20
CA ALA A 610 -15.73 5.71 -27.46
C ALA A 610 -14.88 4.45 -27.35
N GLY A 611 -15.34 3.34 -27.91
CA GLY A 611 -14.67 2.06 -27.86
C GLY A 611 -14.86 1.26 -29.15
N VAL A 612 -13.84 0.50 -29.52
CA VAL A 612 -13.84 -0.36 -30.71
C VAL A 612 -13.39 -1.76 -30.31
N ARG A 613 -13.91 -2.77 -31.01
CA ARG A 613 -13.52 -4.15 -30.81
C ARG A 613 -12.35 -4.47 -31.72
N LEU A 614 -11.20 -4.77 -31.12
CA LEU A 614 -10.01 -5.21 -31.86
C LEU A 614 -9.81 -6.73 -31.78
N ASN A 615 -10.35 -7.39 -30.75
CA ASN A 615 -10.23 -8.83 -30.52
C ASN A 615 -11.52 -9.54 -30.97
N GLU A 616 -11.49 -10.23 -32.10
CA GLU A 616 -12.70 -10.77 -32.74
C GLU A 616 -13.25 -12.07 -32.12
N PHE A 617 -12.54 -12.63 -31.15
CA PHE A 617 -12.93 -13.85 -30.44
C PHE A 617 -13.71 -13.57 -29.14
N PHE A 618 -13.81 -12.30 -28.73
CA PHE A 618 -14.69 -11.88 -27.62
C PHE A 618 -15.94 -11.20 -28.15
N THR A 619 -17.08 -11.38 -27.48
CA THR A 619 -18.28 -10.60 -27.78
C THR A 619 -18.16 -9.25 -27.11
N GLN A 620 -18.14 -8.18 -27.90
CA GLN A 620 -17.94 -6.83 -27.37
C GLN A 620 -18.82 -5.82 -28.09
N THR A 621 -19.29 -4.82 -27.34
CA THR A 621 -20.03 -3.67 -27.86
C THR A 621 -19.08 -2.54 -28.20
N GLU A 622 -19.08 -2.10 -29.47
CA GLU A 622 -18.40 -0.89 -29.91
C GLU A 622 -19.31 0.32 -29.62
N TRP A 623 -18.85 1.27 -28.80
CA TRP A 623 -19.59 2.50 -28.48
C TRP A 623 -19.02 3.68 -29.29
N LEU A 624 -19.82 4.34 -30.15
CA LEU A 624 -19.30 5.26 -31.16
C LEU A 624 -20.11 6.58 -31.36
N PRO A 625 -20.07 7.55 -30.42
CA PRO A 625 -19.65 7.46 -29.02
C PRO A 625 -20.84 7.09 -28.10
N ARG A 626 -20.57 7.03 -26.79
CA ARG A 626 -21.56 6.95 -25.72
C ARG A 626 -21.39 8.12 -24.75
N PHE A 627 -22.50 8.69 -24.32
CA PHE A 627 -22.59 9.72 -23.30
C PHE A 627 -23.42 9.21 -22.13
N ASP A 628 -22.87 9.28 -20.92
CA ASP A 628 -23.60 9.01 -19.69
C ASP A 628 -23.62 10.25 -18.80
N HIS A 629 -24.75 10.50 -18.14
CA HIS A 629 -24.89 11.55 -17.14
C HIS A 629 -25.63 11.00 -15.93
N TYR A 630 -24.99 11.10 -14.77
CA TYR A 630 -25.51 10.73 -13.47
C TYR A 630 -25.74 11.98 -12.62
N ARG A 631 -26.83 11.96 -11.85
CA ARG A 631 -27.08 12.88 -10.74
C ARG A 631 -27.48 12.06 -9.53
N LEU A 632 -26.60 12.02 -8.54
CA LEU A 632 -26.75 11.18 -7.35
C LEU A 632 -27.10 12.04 -6.14
N GLY A 633 -28.40 12.22 -5.92
CA GLY A 633 -28.94 12.94 -4.77
C GLY A 633 -29.07 14.44 -5.01
N GLY A 634 -30.29 14.89 -5.27
CA GLY A 634 -30.64 16.32 -5.27
C GLY A 634 -31.95 16.54 -4.52
N SER A 635 -31.90 17.35 -3.47
CA SER A 635 -33.10 17.70 -2.70
C SER A 635 -34.00 18.66 -3.46
N PHE A 636 -35.31 18.44 -3.40
CA PHE A 636 -36.32 19.37 -3.92
C PHE A 636 -37.59 19.33 -3.04
N LEU A 637 -38.50 20.28 -3.26
CA LEU A 637 -39.69 20.48 -2.42
C LEU A 637 -39.34 20.63 -0.92
N TYR A 638 -38.64 21.71 -0.56
CA TYR A 638 -38.26 22.01 0.83
C TYR A 638 -37.51 20.86 1.53
N ASP A 639 -36.58 20.22 0.83
CA ASP A 639 -35.76 19.10 1.31
C ASP A 639 -36.56 17.86 1.76
N SER A 640 -37.78 17.70 1.25
CA SER A 640 -38.62 16.53 1.55
C SER A 640 -38.41 15.36 0.59
N LEU A 641 -38.03 15.63 -0.66
CA LEU A 641 -37.79 14.61 -1.68
C LEU A 641 -36.35 14.67 -2.20
N THR A 642 -35.80 13.50 -2.49
CA THR A 642 -34.48 13.35 -3.10
C THR A 642 -34.62 12.76 -4.50
N LEU A 643 -34.03 13.39 -5.49
CA LEU A 643 -33.99 12.92 -6.88
C LEU A 643 -32.65 12.27 -7.20
N TYR A 644 -32.72 11.10 -7.84
CA TYR A 644 -31.60 10.41 -8.49
C TYR A 644 -31.92 10.25 -9.98
N SER A 645 -30.90 10.33 -10.84
CA SER A 645 -31.10 10.23 -12.30
C SER A 645 -29.86 9.66 -12.98
N HIS A 646 -30.11 8.86 -14.01
CA HIS A 646 -29.14 8.47 -15.03
C HIS A 646 -29.73 8.69 -16.42
N THR A 647 -28.91 9.15 -17.35
CA THR A 647 -29.26 9.30 -18.76
C THR A 647 -28.09 8.79 -19.57
N SER A 648 -28.36 7.88 -20.49
CA SER A 648 -27.39 7.26 -21.39
C SER A 648 -27.84 7.49 -22.84
N LEU A 649 -26.94 7.98 -23.68
CA LEU A 649 -27.17 8.16 -25.11
C LEU A 649 -25.94 7.64 -25.86
N GLY A 650 -26.10 6.75 -26.82
CA GLY A 650 -24.95 6.29 -27.60
C GLY A 650 -25.33 5.61 -28.90
N PHE A 651 -24.32 5.33 -29.71
CA PHE A 651 -24.45 4.42 -30.85
C PHE A 651 -23.66 3.15 -30.53
N ALA A 652 -24.37 2.03 -30.43
CA ALA A 652 -23.83 0.73 -30.07
C ALA A 652 -23.73 -0.16 -31.30
N ARG A 653 -22.61 -0.86 -31.44
CA ARG A 653 -22.47 -1.96 -32.40
C ARG A 653 -22.02 -3.21 -31.66
N LEU A 654 -22.95 -4.11 -31.39
CA LEU A 654 -22.67 -5.40 -30.78
C LEU A 654 -22.10 -6.34 -31.84
N ARG A 655 -20.95 -6.94 -31.56
CA ARG A 655 -20.38 -7.98 -32.41
C ARG A 655 -20.09 -9.23 -31.61
N THR A 656 -20.66 -10.33 -32.08
CA THR A 656 -20.52 -11.64 -31.46
C THR A 656 -19.15 -12.28 -31.71
N ALA A 657 -18.65 -13.04 -30.73
CA ALA A 657 -17.42 -13.82 -30.77
C ALA A 657 -17.32 -14.74 -32.00
N SER A 658 -16.12 -14.87 -32.57
CA SER A 658 -15.83 -15.91 -33.55
C SER A 658 -15.84 -17.30 -32.91
N THR A 659 -16.27 -18.31 -33.66
CA THR A 659 -16.18 -19.73 -33.26
C THR A 659 -14.73 -20.19 -33.19
N PRO A 660 -14.34 -21.05 -32.23
CA PRO A 660 -12.99 -21.63 -32.18
C PRO A 660 -12.60 -22.37 -33.46
N GLU A 661 -11.34 -22.27 -33.88
CA GLU A 661 -10.84 -23.00 -35.05
C GLU A 661 -10.51 -24.48 -34.74
N ASP A 662 -10.07 -24.78 -33.51
CA ASP A 662 -9.78 -26.16 -33.09
C ASP A 662 -11.09 -26.98 -33.00
N PRO A 663 -11.20 -28.14 -33.69
CA PRO A 663 -12.43 -28.92 -33.70
C PRO A 663 -12.90 -29.43 -32.34
N ALA A 664 -11.98 -29.69 -31.40
CA ALA A 664 -12.35 -30.17 -30.07
C ALA A 664 -12.94 -29.04 -29.22
N ASP A 665 -12.41 -27.82 -29.34
CA ASP A 665 -12.92 -26.65 -28.64
C ASP A 665 -14.24 -26.16 -29.27
N ALA A 666 -14.33 -26.17 -30.60
CA ALA A 666 -15.54 -25.85 -31.35
C ALA A 666 -16.71 -26.80 -31.02
N ALA A 667 -16.44 -28.09 -30.79
CA ALA A 667 -17.46 -29.07 -30.42
C ALA A 667 -18.07 -28.81 -29.02
N ALA A 668 -17.38 -28.04 -28.17
CA ALA A 668 -17.85 -27.64 -26.85
C ALA A 668 -18.32 -26.17 -26.80
N PHE A 669 -18.38 -25.47 -27.93
CA PHE A 669 -18.76 -24.05 -27.98
C PHE A 669 -20.24 -23.87 -28.34
N ALA A 670 -20.91 -22.91 -27.69
CA ALA A 670 -22.21 -22.39 -28.12
C ALA A 670 -22.31 -20.91 -27.79
N TYR A 671 -23.10 -20.18 -28.58
CA TYR A 671 -23.41 -18.78 -28.31
C TYR A 671 -24.39 -18.63 -27.15
N LEU A 672 -24.28 -17.51 -26.42
CA LEU A 672 -25.20 -17.13 -25.36
C LEU A 672 -26.54 -16.63 -25.96
N PRO A 673 -27.66 -16.69 -25.22
CA PRO A 673 -28.98 -16.35 -25.76
C PRO A 673 -29.09 -14.94 -26.36
N TRP A 674 -28.39 -13.96 -25.77
CA TRP A 674 -28.36 -12.56 -26.21
C TRP A 674 -27.34 -12.27 -27.32
N GLU A 675 -26.63 -13.30 -27.81
CA GLU A 675 -25.63 -13.21 -28.90
C GLU A 675 -26.16 -13.70 -30.24
N VAL A 676 -27.35 -14.29 -30.29
CA VAL A 676 -27.92 -14.88 -31.50
C VAL A 676 -29.31 -14.37 -31.76
N ASN A 677 -29.70 -14.31 -33.03
CA ASN A 677 -31.08 -14.10 -33.37
C ASN A 677 -31.90 -15.34 -32.92
N PRO A 678 -32.94 -15.18 -32.07
CA PRO A 678 -33.65 -16.33 -31.49
C PRO A 678 -34.37 -17.22 -32.52
N ILE A 679 -34.64 -16.71 -33.72
CA ILE A 679 -35.32 -17.45 -34.79
C ILE A 679 -34.32 -18.19 -35.68
N SER A 680 -33.28 -17.50 -36.14
CA SER A 680 -32.33 -18.05 -37.10
C SER A 680 -31.14 -18.77 -36.47
N GLY A 681 -30.85 -18.50 -35.18
CA GLY A 681 -29.66 -18.99 -34.48
C GLY A 681 -28.34 -18.42 -35.00
N VAL A 682 -28.40 -17.43 -35.89
CA VAL A 682 -27.21 -16.78 -36.47
C VAL A 682 -26.66 -15.76 -35.47
N PRO A 683 -25.31 -15.65 -35.33
CA PRO A 683 -24.66 -14.64 -34.49
C PRO A 683 -25.13 -13.22 -34.81
N LEU A 684 -25.37 -12.43 -33.77
CA LEU A 684 -25.83 -11.05 -33.86
C LEU A 684 -24.69 -10.12 -34.30
N GLY A 685 -25.08 -9.13 -35.11
CA GLY A 685 -24.24 -8.03 -35.57
C GLY A 685 -25.04 -6.74 -35.66
N THR A 686 -25.71 -6.37 -34.55
CA THR A 686 -26.66 -5.25 -34.48
C THR A 686 -25.94 -3.90 -34.46
N ASN A 687 -26.52 -2.90 -35.12
CA ASN A 687 -26.13 -1.49 -34.99
C ASN A 687 -27.33 -0.70 -34.49
N SER A 688 -27.25 -0.17 -33.27
CA SER A 688 -28.38 0.48 -32.62
C SER A 688 -27.95 1.82 -32.03
N GLU A 689 -28.65 2.91 -32.37
CA GLU A 689 -28.71 4.03 -31.45
C GLU A 689 -29.43 3.59 -30.16
N ARG A 690 -28.96 4.06 -29.02
CA ARG A 690 -29.52 3.76 -27.70
C ARG A 690 -29.76 5.06 -26.94
N PHE A 691 -30.96 5.24 -26.42
CA PHE A 691 -31.29 6.34 -25.50
C PHE A 691 -32.05 5.80 -24.30
N ILE A 692 -31.52 6.01 -23.11
CA ILE A 692 -32.12 5.55 -21.85
C ILE A 692 -32.13 6.69 -20.84
N MET A 693 -33.24 6.86 -20.16
CA MET A 693 -33.41 7.84 -19.10
C MET A 693 -34.11 7.19 -17.91
N ARG A 694 -33.36 6.94 -16.83
CA ARG A 694 -33.87 6.34 -15.59
C ARG A 694 -33.80 7.35 -14.45
N ARG A 695 -34.88 7.46 -13.67
CA ARG A 695 -35.00 8.39 -12.55
C ARG A 695 -35.65 7.74 -11.36
N GLU A 696 -35.23 8.15 -10.17
CA GLU A 696 -35.80 7.69 -8.91
C GLU A 696 -36.06 8.89 -7.99
N ILE A 697 -37.24 8.90 -7.37
CA ILE A 697 -37.64 9.90 -6.38
C ILE A 697 -37.87 9.19 -5.06
N ASP A 698 -37.12 9.61 -4.05
CA ASP A 698 -37.21 9.10 -2.68
C ASP A 698 -37.94 10.07 -1.77
N TRP A 699 -38.77 9.54 -0.87
CA TRP A 699 -39.44 10.31 0.18
C TRP A 699 -39.07 9.80 1.58
N PRO A 700 -37.90 10.18 2.12
CA PRO A 700 -37.44 9.65 3.41
C PRO A 700 -38.20 10.27 4.60
N PHE A 701 -38.65 9.43 5.53
CA PHE A 701 -39.17 9.88 6.83
C PHE A 701 -38.84 8.91 7.97
N GLN A 702 -38.78 9.45 9.19
CA GLN A 702 -38.51 8.70 10.41
C GLN A 702 -39.83 8.40 11.14
N LEU A 703 -40.19 7.12 11.25
CA LEU A 703 -41.35 6.65 12.02
C LEU A 703 -40.89 5.99 13.33
N GLY A 704 -40.75 6.80 14.37
CA GLY A 704 -40.22 6.33 15.66
C GLY A 704 -38.79 5.78 15.49
N PRO A 705 -38.50 4.52 15.84
CA PRO A 705 -37.18 3.92 15.63
C PRO A 705 -36.94 3.40 14.21
N VAL A 706 -37.96 3.39 13.34
CA VAL A 706 -37.88 2.85 11.98
C VAL A 706 -37.67 4.00 10.98
N LYS A 707 -36.65 3.91 10.13
CA LYS A 707 -36.51 4.78 8.95
C LYS A 707 -37.28 4.13 7.79
N ILE A 708 -38.14 4.89 7.12
CA ILE A 708 -38.94 4.41 5.98
C ILE A 708 -38.71 5.36 4.80
N VAL A 709 -38.52 4.79 3.60
CA VAL A 709 -38.27 5.51 2.36
C VAL A 709 -39.12 4.89 1.25
N PRO A 710 -40.36 5.37 1.04
CA PRO A 710 -41.08 5.09 -0.20
C PRO A 710 -40.34 5.74 -1.36
N TYR A 711 -40.32 5.05 -2.50
CA TYR A 711 -39.66 5.53 -3.70
C TYR A 711 -40.48 5.20 -4.95
N ALA A 712 -40.25 5.98 -5.99
CA ALA A 712 -40.78 5.74 -7.33
C ALA A 712 -39.64 5.88 -8.34
N LEU A 713 -39.38 4.81 -9.07
CA LEU A 713 -38.41 4.75 -10.15
C LEU A 713 -39.14 4.60 -11.48
N GLY A 714 -38.67 5.31 -12.50
CA GLY A 714 -39.20 5.22 -13.86
C GLY A 714 -38.09 5.28 -14.90
N GLU A 715 -38.29 4.58 -16.00
CA GLU A 715 -37.38 4.56 -17.15
C GLU A 715 -38.15 4.71 -18.46
N LEU A 716 -37.51 5.44 -19.39
CA LEU A 716 -37.82 5.44 -20.81
C LEU A 716 -36.56 5.02 -21.57
N GLY A 717 -36.67 3.96 -22.38
CA GLY A 717 -35.59 3.41 -23.20
C GLY A 717 -35.98 3.30 -24.67
N HIS A 718 -35.02 3.53 -25.56
CA HIS A 718 -35.10 3.36 -27.01
C HIS A 718 -33.86 2.65 -27.51
N TRP A 719 -34.05 1.64 -28.36
CA TRP A 719 -33.02 0.91 -29.10
C TRP A 719 -33.46 0.82 -30.57
N GLY A 720 -32.61 1.24 -31.49
CA GLY A 720 -32.87 1.18 -32.92
C GLY A 720 -32.95 -0.24 -33.49
N GLU A 721 -32.24 -1.21 -32.87
CA GLU A 721 -32.32 -2.63 -33.25
C GLU A 721 -32.38 -3.53 -31.99
N ASP A 722 -33.43 -4.35 -31.90
CA ASP A 722 -33.56 -5.47 -30.96
C ASP A 722 -32.87 -6.74 -31.53
N VAL A 723 -32.94 -7.88 -30.83
CA VAL A 723 -32.32 -9.15 -31.31
C VAL A 723 -32.94 -9.69 -32.61
N TYR A 724 -34.12 -9.18 -33.01
CA TYR A 724 -34.77 -9.49 -34.29
C TYR A 724 -34.43 -8.48 -35.40
N GLY A 725 -33.79 -7.36 -35.04
CA GLY A 725 -33.46 -6.25 -35.94
C GLY A 725 -34.59 -5.22 -36.07
N ASP A 726 -35.56 -5.23 -35.16
CA ASP A 726 -36.66 -4.27 -35.13
C ASP A 726 -36.40 -3.14 -34.12
N ASP A 727 -37.00 -1.97 -34.36
CA ASP A 727 -36.97 -0.83 -33.44
C ASP A 727 -37.77 -1.12 -32.16
N LEU A 728 -37.22 -0.75 -30.99
CA LEU A 728 -37.80 -1.07 -29.68
C LEU A 728 -37.83 0.15 -28.74
N GLN A 729 -38.99 0.42 -28.14
CA GLN A 729 -39.11 1.34 -27.01
C GLN A 729 -39.63 0.62 -25.76
N ARG A 730 -38.95 0.82 -24.63
CA ARG A 730 -39.37 0.30 -23.33
C ARG A 730 -39.77 1.42 -22.38
N ARG A 731 -40.91 1.24 -21.72
CA ARG A 731 -41.32 2.02 -20.54
C ARG A 731 -41.28 1.09 -19.35
N TYR A 732 -40.61 1.51 -18.30
CA TYR A 732 -40.47 0.73 -17.09
C TYR A 732 -40.79 1.59 -15.87
N VAL A 733 -41.50 1.02 -14.90
CA VAL A 733 -41.82 1.67 -13.63
C VAL A 733 -41.62 0.71 -12.48
N GLN A 734 -41.09 1.23 -11.38
CA GLN A 734 -40.94 0.50 -10.14
C GLN A 734 -41.41 1.37 -8.97
N LEU A 735 -42.29 0.82 -8.15
CA LEU A 735 -42.82 1.49 -6.95
C LEU A 735 -42.52 0.62 -5.75
N GLY A 736 -41.89 1.20 -4.72
CA GLY A 736 -41.45 0.42 -3.58
C GLY A 736 -41.31 1.21 -2.29
N THR A 737 -40.93 0.51 -1.23
CA THR A 737 -40.61 1.09 0.07
C THR A 737 -39.45 0.34 0.68
N ARG A 738 -38.46 1.10 1.17
CA ARG A 738 -37.31 0.60 1.93
C ARG A 738 -37.50 0.96 3.40
N ALA A 739 -37.13 0.08 4.31
CA ALA A 739 -37.22 0.30 5.75
C ALA A 739 -36.00 -0.26 6.49
N SER A 740 -35.58 0.43 7.55
CA SER A 740 -34.54 -0.07 8.46
C SER A 740 -34.86 0.20 9.92
N LEU A 741 -34.55 -0.78 10.78
CA LEU A 741 -34.74 -0.75 12.22
C LEU A 741 -33.48 -1.25 12.94
N PRO A 742 -32.65 -0.35 13.47
CA PRO A 742 -31.54 -0.72 14.35
C PRO A 742 -32.04 -0.96 15.78
N VAL A 743 -31.68 -2.10 16.36
CA VAL A 743 -31.90 -2.44 17.77
C VAL A 743 -30.61 -2.94 18.40
N TRP A 744 -30.46 -2.77 19.71
CA TRP A 744 -29.31 -3.30 20.43
C TRP A 744 -29.68 -3.66 21.86
N SER A 745 -28.91 -4.58 22.43
CA SER A 745 -28.97 -4.95 23.84
C SER A 745 -27.56 -5.20 24.36
N TYR A 746 -27.34 -5.03 25.66
CA TYR A 746 -26.04 -5.31 26.26
C TYR A 746 -26.19 -6.04 27.59
N ASN A 747 -25.26 -6.96 27.85
CA ASN A 747 -25.15 -7.69 29.09
C ASN A 747 -23.69 -7.63 29.58
N PRO A 748 -23.39 -6.81 30.61
CA PRO A 748 -22.04 -6.65 31.14
C PRO A 748 -21.61 -7.83 32.02
N TYR A 749 -22.51 -8.76 32.36
CA TYR A 749 -22.23 -9.87 33.28
C TYR A 749 -21.72 -11.14 32.58
N ILE A 750 -21.69 -11.15 31.24
CA ILE A 750 -21.15 -12.28 30.48
C ILE A 750 -19.62 -12.14 30.42
N GLU A 751 -18.93 -13.06 31.06
CA GLU A 751 -17.47 -13.05 31.20
C GLU A 751 -16.91 -14.43 30.84
N SER A 752 -15.79 -14.47 30.10
CA SER A 752 -15.07 -15.71 29.79
C SER A 752 -13.59 -15.42 29.59
N ASP A 753 -12.76 -15.96 30.47
CA ASP A 753 -11.30 -15.86 30.35
C ASP A 753 -10.76 -16.65 29.14
N LEU A 754 -11.37 -17.81 28.84
CA LEU A 754 -10.96 -18.69 27.73
C LEU A 754 -11.15 -18.01 26.38
N LEU A 755 -12.29 -17.35 26.18
CA LEU A 755 -12.67 -16.72 24.91
C LEU A 755 -12.32 -15.22 24.88
N ASN A 756 -11.72 -14.70 25.97
CA ASN A 756 -11.41 -13.30 26.18
C ASN A 756 -12.66 -12.42 25.93
N VAL A 757 -13.74 -12.74 26.63
CA VAL A 757 -15.04 -12.05 26.54
C VAL A 757 -15.31 -11.32 27.85
N HIS A 758 -15.62 -10.02 27.74
CA HIS A 758 -15.82 -9.12 28.87
C HIS A 758 -17.04 -8.22 28.60
N GLY A 759 -18.22 -8.74 28.95
CA GLY A 759 -19.51 -8.23 28.53
C GLY A 759 -19.80 -8.50 27.05
N ILE A 760 -21.08 -8.51 26.70
CA ILE A 760 -21.53 -8.63 25.31
C ILE A 760 -22.54 -7.54 24.99
N ALA A 761 -22.34 -6.83 23.88
CA ALA A 761 -23.36 -5.99 23.25
C ALA A 761 -23.80 -6.64 21.93
N HIS A 762 -25.09 -6.93 21.77
CA HIS A 762 -25.66 -7.45 20.53
C HIS A 762 -26.37 -6.31 19.81
N LYS A 763 -25.91 -6.00 18.60
CA LYS A 763 -26.51 -5.01 17.71
C LYS A 763 -27.13 -5.76 16.53
N VAL A 764 -28.35 -5.39 16.17
CA VAL A 764 -29.10 -5.96 15.05
C VAL A 764 -29.70 -4.84 14.22
N THR A 765 -29.50 -4.88 12.91
CA THR A 765 -30.21 -4.01 11.96
C THR A 765 -31.14 -4.88 11.14
N PHE A 766 -32.45 -4.69 11.30
CA PHE A 766 -33.43 -5.27 10.39
C PHE A 766 -33.57 -4.36 9.18
N LYS A 767 -33.45 -4.91 7.98
CA LYS A 767 -33.67 -4.25 6.70
C LYS A 767 -34.84 -4.90 5.99
N ALA A 768 -35.66 -4.09 5.32
CA ALA A 768 -36.71 -4.59 4.45
C ALA A 768 -36.84 -3.70 3.21
N GLU A 769 -37.05 -4.30 2.05
CA GLU A 769 -37.45 -3.62 0.82
C GLU A 769 -38.60 -4.41 0.20
N ALA A 770 -39.65 -3.73 -0.23
CA ALA A 770 -40.73 -4.35 -0.98
C ALA A 770 -41.04 -3.46 -2.18
N PHE A 771 -41.10 -4.04 -3.37
CA PHE A 771 -41.46 -3.31 -4.58
C PHE A 771 -42.23 -4.17 -5.57
N TRP A 772 -42.91 -3.46 -6.46
CA TRP A 772 -43.54 -3.98 -7.66
C TRP A 772 -43.01 -3.18 -8.84
N ALA A 773 -42.72 -3.88 -9.94
CA ALA A 773 -42.23 -3.32 -11.18
C ALA A 773 -42.97 -3.90 -12.39
N ASP A 774 -43.10 -3.09 -13.42
CA ASP A 774 -43.82 -3.38 -14.66
C ASP A 774 -43.05 -2.81 -15.86
N SER A 775 -42.91 -3.63 -16.90
CA SER A 775 -42.23 -3.30 -18.14
C SER A 775 -43.17 -3.43 -19.33
N SER A 776 -43.09 -2.49 -20.28
CA SER A 776 -43.85 -2.60 -21.52
C SER A 776 -43.27 -3.59 -22.54
N GLU A 777 -42.03 -4.02 -22.35
CA GLU A 777 -41.29 -4.92 -23.25
C GLU A 777 -40.48 -5.95 -22.44
N ASP A 778 -40.34 -7.15 -22.98
CA ASP A 778 -39.56 -8.26 -22.41
C ASP A 778 -38.06 -7.99 -22.57
N MET A 779 -37.26 -8.23 -21.52
CA MET A 779 -35.81 -8.05 -21.57
C MET A 779 -35.12 -8.98 -22.59
N ASP A 780 -35.72 -10.13 -22.92
CA ASP A 780 -35.17 -11.09 -23.88
C ASP A 780 -35.15 -10.57 -25.32
N ARG A 781 -35.86 -9.48 -25.60
CA ARG A 781 -35.79 -8.80 -26.91
C ARG A 781 -34.51 -8.00 -27.10
N LEU A 782 -33.80 -7.65 -26.03
CA LEU A 782 -32.65 -6.75 -26.09
C LEU A 782 -31.33 -7.52 -26.25
N PRO A 783 -30.45 -7.10 -27.17
CA PRO A 783 -29.04 -7.49 -27.12
C PRO A 783 -28.42 -6.95 -25.83
N LEU A 784 -27.49 -7.70 -25.22
CA LEU A 784 -26.81 -7.25 -24.00
C LEU A 784 -25.63 -6.34 -24.35
N TYR A 785 -25.90 -5.03 -24.48
CA TYR A 785 -24.85 -4.06 -24.82
C TYR A 785 -23.86 -3.81 -23.68
N ASP A 786 -24.36 -3.80 -22.45
CA ASP A 786 -23.59 -3.70 -21.22
C ASP A 786 -23.49 -5.11 -20.59
N PRO A 787 -22.34 -5.81 -20.73
CA PRO A 787 -22.20 -7.20 -20.31
C PRO A 787 -22.31 -7.37 -18.78
N LEU A 788 -22.79 -8.54 -18.36
CA LEU A 788 -22.96 -8.89 -16.95
C LEU A 788 -21.78 -9.65 -16.36
N ASP A 789 -21.05 -10.35 -17.23
CA ASP A 789 -19.96 -11.26 -16.91
C ASP A 789 -18.72 -10.84 -17.70
N ASP A 790 -17.54 -11.08 -17.14
CA ASP A 790 -16.25 -10.83 -17.82
C ASP A 790 -15.95 -11.94 -18.85
N ASP A 791 -15.01 -11.69 -19.78
CA ASP A 791 -14.68 -12.58 -20.92
C ASP A 791 -14.43 -14.03 -20.48
N ALA A 792 -13.77 -14.26 -19.33
CA ALA A 792 -13.50 -15.59 -18.78
C ALA A 792 -14.77 -16.34 -18.34
N VAL A 793 -15.70 -15.64 -17.69
CA VAL A 793 -16.98 -16.22 -17.25
C VAL A 793 -17.87 -16.49 -18.45
N GLU A 794 -17.91 -15.59 -19.42
CA GLU A 794 -18.64 -15.83 -20.66
C GLU A 794 -18.07 -17.04 -21.43
N ALA A 795 -16.74 -17.15 -21.55
CA ALA A 795 -16.08 -18.31 -22.16
C ALA A 795 -16.46 -19.63 -21.45
N PHE A 796 -16.51 -19.61 -20.12
CA PHE A 796 -17.00 -20.74 -19.34
C PHE A 796 -18.47 -21.06 -19.64
N ARG A 797 -19.36 -20.05 -19.65
CA ARG A 797 -20.80 -20.23 -19.92
C ARG A 797 -21.08 -20.81 -21.31
N ARG A 798 -20.36 -20.34 -22.33
CA ARG A 798 -20.46 -20.88 -23.71
C ARG A 798 -20.20 -22.38 -23.73
N ARG A 799 -19.23 -22.85 -22.94
CA ARG A 799 -18.92 -24.28 -22.80
C ARG A 799 -19.87 -25.03 -21.87
N LEU A 800 -20.32 -24.39 -20.80
CA LEU A 800 -21.25 -24.94 -19.83
C LEU A 800 -22.54 -25.45 -20.49
N SER A 801 -23.06 -24.68 -21.45
CA SER A 801 -24.27 -25.02 -22.21
C SER A 801 -24.20 -26.42 -22.83
N VAL A 802 -23.04 -26.78 -23.42
CA VAL A 802 -22.81 -28.07 -24.09
C VAL A 802 -22.41 -29.15 -23.10
N LEU A 803 -21.46 -28.85 -22.21
CA LEU A 803 -20.82 -29.85 -21.34
C LEU A 803 -21.71 -30.29 -20.17
N THR A 804 -22.60 -29.42 -19.69
CA THR A 804 -23.45 -29.70 -18.51
C THR A 804 -24.88 -30.07 -18.89
N PHE A 805 -25.48 -29.35 -19.84
CA PHE A 805 -26.88 -29.59 -20.24
C PHE A 805 -27.02 -30.52 -21.46
N GLY A 806 -25.89 -30.96 -22.03
CA GLY A 806 -25.80 -31.99 -23.07
C GLY A 806 -25.64 -31.42 -24.48
N PRO A 807 -25.32 -32.27 -25.48
CA PRO A 807 -25.22 -31.84 -26.87
C PRO A 807 -26.62 -31.59 -27.47
N GLY A 808 -26.78 -30.45 -28.15
CA GLY A 808 -28.01 -30.10 -28.87
C GLY A 808 -28.04 -30.67 -30.28
N SER A 809 -29.14 -30.44 -31.01
CA SER A 809 -29.20 -30.69 -32.46
C SER A 809 -28.74 -29.45 -33.23
N GLY A 810 -27.49 -29.42 -33.69
CA GLY A 810 -26.90 -28.29 -34.43
C GLY A 810 -25.46 -27.96 -33.99
N PHE A 811 -24.93 -26.81 -34.41
CA PHE A 811 -23.62 -26.27 -33.99
C PHE A 811 -23.65 -25.65 -32.56
N GLY A 812 -24.33 -26.28 -31.62
CA GLY A 812 -24.43 -25.79 -30.23
C GLY A 812 -25.36 -26.66 -29.39
N GLY A 813 -25.14 -26.68 -28.07
CA GLY A 813 -25.98 -27.34 -27.06
C GLY A 813 -27.46 -26.89 -27.13
N PRO A 814 -28.38 -27.53 -26.38
CA PRO A 814 -29.63 -26.86 -26.07
C PRO A 814 -29.31 -25.51 -25.37
N PRO A 815 -30.16 -24.48 -25.55
CA PRO A 815 -29.96 -23.22 -24.84
C PRO A 815 -29.89 -23.47 -23.34
N VAL A 816 -29.03 -22.71 -22.65
CA VAL A 816 -28.93 -22.74 -21.19
C VAL A 816 -30.36 -22.57 -20.63
N PRO A 817 -30.83 -23.47 -19.75
CA PRO A 817 -32.17 -23.33 -19.20
C PRO A 817 -32.35 -21.97 -18.54
N LEU A 818 -33.52 -21.37 -18.71
CA LEU A 818 -33.84 -20.03 -18.20
C LEU A 818 -33.39 -19.79 -16.74
N PRO A 819 -33.52 -20.73 -15.78
CA PRO A 819 -33.04 -20.52 -14.40
C PRO A 819 -31.53 -20.32 -14.22
N PHE A 820 -30.72 -20.63 -15.23
CA PHE A 820 -29.26 -20.51 -15.20
C PHE A 820 -28.72 -19.44 -16.17
N ASP A 821 -29.61 -18.74 -16.88
CA ASP A 821 -29.28 -17.55 -17.67
C ASP A 821 -28.88 -16.39 -16.74
N GLU A 822 -27.72 -15.78 -16.96
CA GLU A 822 -27.19 -14.66 -16.19
C GLU A 822 -28.18 -13.49 -16.08
N ARG A 823 -28.94 -13.20 -17.14
CA ARG A 823 -29.88 -12.08 -17.21
C ARG A 823 -31.04 -12.28 -16.23
N THR A 824 -31.53 -13.52 -16.12
CA THR A 824 -32.62 -13.84 -15.18
C THR A 824 -32.16 -13.78 -13.73
N TYR A 825 -30.93 -14.22 -13.43
CA TYR A 825 -30.36 -14.08 -12.10
C TYR A 825 -30.18 -12.61 -11.73
N ALA A 826 -29.69 -11.79 -12.66
CA ALA A 826 -29.55 -10.33 -12.49
C ALA A 826 -30.90 -9.61 -12.27
N LEU A 827 -31.96 -9.99 -13.01
CA LEU A 827 -33.29 -9.47 -12.77
C LEU A 827 -33.81 -9.86 -11.38
N ARG A 828 -33.71 -11.15 -11.01
CA ARG A 828 -34.18 -11.68 -9.72
C ARG A 828 -33.40 -11.15 -8.52
N SER A 829 -32.14 -10.75 -8.72
CA SER A 829 -31.32 -10.01 -7.76
C SER A 829 -31.61 -8.50 -7.79
N GLY A 830 -32.66 -8.06 -8.49
CA GLY A 830 -33.20 -6.70 -8.61
C GLY A 830 -32.16 -5.66 -9.00
N MET A 831 -31.32 -6.00 -9.97
CA MET A 831 -30.35 -5.09 -10.57
C MET A 831 -31.01 -3.80 -11.11
N ALA A 832 -32.23 -3.92 -11.63
CA ALA A 832 -33.01 -2.80 -12.18
C ALA A 832 -33.40 -1.72 -11.15
N SER A 833 -33.34 -2.04 -9.85
CA SER A 833 -33.87 -1.20 -8.76
C SER A 833 -33.02 0.02 -8.40
N TRP A 834 -32.06 0.40 -9.25
CA TRP A 834 -31.17 1.53 -9.04
C TRP A 834 -30.99 2.33 -10.33
N VAL A 835 -30.84 3.65 -10.21
CA VAL A 835 -30.44 4.51 -11.35
C VAL A 835 -29.00 4.25 -11.80
N THR A 836 -28.19 3.62 -10.97
CA THR A 836 -26.79 3.25 -11.26
C THR A 836 -26.66 1.77 -11.62
N ALA A 837 -27.72 1.14 -12.13
CA ALA A 837 -27.64 -0.25 -12.55
C ALA A 837 -26.52 -0.43 -13.60
N PRO A 838 -25.68 -1.46 -13.48
CA PRO A 838 -24.53 -1.65 -14.36
C PRO A 838 -24.93 -1.99 -15.81
N SER A 839 -26.06 -2.67 -15.97
CA SER A 839 -26.66 -2.98 -17.27
C SER A 839 -28.10 -2.45 -17.30
N MET A 840 -28.40 -1.63 -18.30
CA MET A 840 -29.73 -1.01 -18.41
C MET A 840 -30.70 -1.91 -19.17
N GLU A 841 -30.20 -2.87 -19.94
CA GLU A 841 -30.96 -3.90 -20.63
C GLU A 841 -31.73 -4.79 -19.65
N ILE A 842 -31.21 -4.98 -18.43
CA ILE A 842 -31.84 -5.78 -17.37
C ILE A 842 -32.91 -4.96 -16.64
N ALA A 843 -34.13 -5.00 -17.17
CA ALA A 843 -35.35 -4.55 -16.51
C ALA A 843 -36.57 -5.22 -17.12
N ASP A 844 -37.40 -5.82 -16.27
CA ASP A 844 -38.64 -6.49 -16.63
C ASP A 844 -39.61 -6.46 -15.44
N ASP A 845 -40.80 -7.02 -15.65
CA ASP A 845 -41.80 -7.34 -14.65
C ASP A 845 -41.19 -8.07 -13.43
N LEU A 846 -41.38 -7.50 -12.23
CA LEU A 846 -40.85 -8.11 -11.01
C LEU A 846 -41.61 -7.66 -9.76
N THR A 847 -42.01 -8.60 -8.90
CA THR A 847 -42.47 -8.31 -7.54
C THR A 847 -41.54 -8.98 -6.54
N LEU A 848 -40.88 -8.18 -5.70
CA LEU A 848 -39.83 -8.65 -4.81
C LEU A 848 -39.98 -8.05 -3.41
N ILE A 849 -39.81 -8.89 -2.40
CA ILE A 849 -39.62 -8.48 -1.01
C ILE A 849 -38.27 -9.00 -0.54
N ARG A 850 -37.36 -8.09 -0.18
CA ARG A 850 -36.08 -8.39 0.45
C ARG A 850 -36.14 -8.16 1.93
N LEU A 851 -35.65 -9.13 2.69
CA LEU A 851 -35.51 -9.03 4.15
C LEU A 851 -34.05 -9.26 4.51
N GLY A 852 -33.48 -8.38 5.32
CA GLY A 852 -32.11 -8.46 5.80
C GLY A 852 -32.04 -8.42 7.33
N VAL A 853 -31.14 -9.21 7.91
CA VAL A 853 -30.82 -9.16 9.33
C VAL A 853 -29.31 -9.10 9.47
N GLU A 854 -28.79 -7.93 9.86
CA GLU A 854 -27.37 -7.71 10.06
C GLU A 854 -27.05 -7.71 11.55
N GLN A 855 -26.16 -8.59 12.01
CA GLN A 855 -25.92 -8.81 13.44
C GLN A 855 -24.46 -8.71 13.80
N ARG A 856 -24.19 -8.03 14.92
CA ARG A 856 -22.86 -7.89 15.51
C ARG A 856 -22.96 -8.18 17.00
N TRP A 857 -22.21 -9.15 17.50
CA TRP A 857 -21.95 -9.32 18.92
C TRP A 857 -20.59 -8.70 19.21
N GLN A 858 -20.56 -7.67 20.04
CA GLN A 858 -19.35 -6.95 20.42
C GLN A 858 -18.95 -7.26 21.86
N THR A 859 -17.66 -7.41 22.11
CA THR A 859 -17.08 -7.63 23.44
C THR A 859 -15.93 -6.65 23.67
N LYS A 860 -15.39 -6.60 24.89
CA LYS A 860 -14.16 -5.87 25.19
C LYS A 860 -12.95 -6.81 25.24
N ARG A 861 -11.87 -6.49 24.53
CA ARG A 861 -10.58 -7.23 24.59
C ARG A 861 -9.41 -6.29 24.88
N GLY A 862 -8.35 -6.84 25.49
CA GLY A 862 -7.13 -6.12 25.82
C GLY A 862 -6.77 -6.23 27.30
N GLN A 863 -5.68 -5.56 27.71
CA GLN A 863 -5.25 -5.55 29.11
C GLN A 863 -6.31 -4.90 30.01
N PRO A 864 -6.45 -5.34 31.28
CA PRO A 864 -7.31 -4.68 32.25
C PRO A 864 -7.02 -3.17 32.32
N GLY A 865 -8.05 -2.34 32.22
CA GLY A 865 -7.93 -0.87 32.20
C GLY A 865 -7.69 -0.25 30.82
N THR A 866 -7.34 -1.03 29.79
CA THR A 866 -7.14 -0.53 28.41
C THR A 866 -7.88 -1.39 27.37
N ARG A 867 -9.00 -2.01 27.78
CA ARG A 867 -9.79 -2.87 26.90
C ARG A 867 -10.53 -2.04 25.84
N ARG A 868 -10.59 -2.54 24.61
CA ARG A 868 -11.28 -1.92 23.47
C ARG A 868 -12.47 -2.76 23.05
N ILE A 869 -13.53 -2.12 22.57
CA ILE A 869 -14.68 -2.81 21.99
C ILE A 869 -14.25 -3.38 20.63
N ILE A 870 -14.54 -4.66 20.41
CA ILE A 870 -14.30 -5.36 19.16
C ILE A 870 -15.53 -6.18 18.78
N ASP A 871 -15.67 -6.50 17.50
CA ASP A 871 -16.62 -7.52 17.06
C ASP A 871 -16.11 -8.91 17.48
N TRP A 872 -16.96 -9.66 18.17
CA TRP A 872 -16.71 -11.05 18.55
C TRP A 872 -17.33 -12.01 17.53
N ILE A 873 -18.57 -11.75 17.12
CA ILE A 873 -19.27 -12.50 16.07
C ILE A 873 -19.96 -11.50 15.14
N THR A 874 -19.87 -11.74 13.84
CA THR A 874 -20.68 -11.07 12.81
C THR A 874 -21.54 -12.13 12.12
N PHE A 875 -22.81 -11.81 11.88
CA PHE A 875 -23.71 -12.67 11.12
C PHE A 875 -24.72 -11.82 10.36
N ASP A 876 -24.61 -11.83 9.04
CA ASP A 876 -25.50 -11.13 8.14
C ASP A 876 -26.24 -12.16 7.30
N THR A 877 -27.54 -11.94 7.07
CA THR A 877 -28.34 -12.81 6.22
C THR A 877 -29.44 -12.06 5.52
N HIS A 878 -29.67 -12.39 4.25
CA HIS A 878 -30.68 -11.75 3.41
C HIS A 878 -31.52 -12.78 2.67
N PHE A 879 -32.80 -12.48 2.50
CA PHE A 879 -33.77 -13.31 1.82
C PHE A 879 -34.50 -12.51 0.75
N SER A 880 -34.66 -13.08 -0.43
CA SER A 880 -35.50 -12.61 -1.51
C SER A 880 -36.76 -13.46 -1.59
N LEU A 881 -37.91 -12.83 -1.39
CA LEU A 881 -39.23 -13.44 -1.46
C LEU A 881 -39.96 -12.90 -2.69
N PHE A 882 -40.57 -13.78 -3.47
CA PHE A 882 -41.21 -13.48 -4.74
C PHE A 882 -42.72 -13.78 -4.63
N PRO A 883 -43.56 -12.76 -4.32
CA PRO A 883 -45.00 -12.93 -4.20
C PRO A 883 -45.65 -13.53 -5.46
N ASP A 884 -45.23 -13.10 -6.66
CA ASP A 884 -45.61 -13.73 -7.92
C ASP A 884 -44.60 -14.82 -8.31
N SER A 885 -44.56 -15.87 -7.49
CA SER A 885 -43.58 -16.95 -7.65
C SER A 885 -43.62 -17.66 -9.00
N SER A 886 -44.78 -17.71 -9.67
CA SER A 886 -44.93 -18.36 -10.98
C SER A 886 -44.17 -17.65 -12.09
N ARG A 887 -44.22 -16.32 -12.10
CA ARG A 887 -43.52 -15.49 -13.08
C ARG A 887 -42.07 -15.25 -12.66
N ASP A 888 -41.86 -14.89 -11.40
CA ASP A 888 -40.60 -14.26 -10.98
C ASP A 888 -39.56 -15.24 -10.41
N ASN A 889 -39.97 -16.46 -10.02
CA ASN A 889 -39.09 -17.37 -9.28
C ASN A 889 -39.43 -18.85 -9.48
N PHE A 890 -39.76 -19.24 -10.71
CA PHE A 890 -39.91 -20.64 -11.13
C PHE A 890 -40.86 -21.47 -10.23
N GLY A 891 -41.94 -20.84 -9.75
CA GLY A 891 -42.95 -21.44 -8.89
C GLY A 891 -42.59 -21.55 -7.40
N ARG A 892 -41.50 -20.89 -6.94
CA ARG A 892 -41.10 -20.85 -5.53
C ARG A 892 -41.28 -19.47 -4.91
N PHE A 893 -41.84 -19.41 -3.71
CA PHE A 893 -42.00 -18.12 -3.01
C PHE A 893 -40.68 -17.59 -2.44
N VAL A 894 -39.83 -18.47 -1.88
CA VAL A 894 -38.49 -18.10 -1.42
C VAL A 894 -37.52 -18.38 -2.58
N GLY A 895 -36.67 -17.42 -2.94
CA GLY A 895 -35.68 -17.58 -4.01
C GLY A 895 -34.26 -17.48 -3.47
N LEU A 896 -33.63 -16.32 -3.60
CA LEU A 896 -32.25 -16.10 -3.15
C LEU A 896 -32.18 -15.99 -1.62
N TRP A 897 -31.26 -16.73 -1.01
CA TRP A 897 -30.86 -16.59 0.38
C TRP A 897 -29.35 -16.57 0.49
N ASP A 898 -28.80 -15.56 1.15
CA ASP A 898 -27.39 -15.47 1.46
C ASP A 898 -27.14 -15.28 2.96
N TYR A 899 -25.94 -15.68 3.38
CA TYR A 899 -25.40 -15.34 4.69
C TYR A 899 -23.88 -15.19 4.68
N ASP A 900 -23.36 -14.30 5.53
CA ASP A 900 -21.94 -14.20 5.92
C ASP A 900 -21.83 -14.27 7.44
N ALA A 901 -20.98 -15.15 7.94
CA ALA A 901 -20.78 -15.41 9.35
C ALA A 901 -19.28 -15.40 9.68
N ARG A 902 -18.87 -14.63 10.68
CA ARG A 902 -17.49 -14.64 11.19
C ARG A 902 -17.49 -14.70 12.69
N TRP A 903 -16.66 -15.57 13.23
CA TRP A 903 -16.42 -15.70 14.66
C TRP A 903 -14.94 -15.48 14.96
N PHE A 904 -14.66 -14.36 15.61
CA PHE A 904 -13.33 -14.01 16.09
C PHE A 904 -13.07 -14.70 17.43
N VAL A 905 -12.84 -16.02 17.39
CA VAL A 905 -12.65 -16.89 18.57
C VAL A 905 -11.63 -16.30 19.55
N GLY A 906 -10.54 -15.73 19.02
CA GLY A 906 -9.51 -15.01 19.79
C GLY A 906 -8.78 -14.00 18.90
N ASP A 907 -7.61 -13.53 19.34
CA ASP A 907 -6.81 -12.53 18.60
C ASP A 907 -6.07 -13.12 17.38
N ARG A 908 -6.10 -14.45 17.23
CA ARG A 908 -5.34 -15.18 16.21
C ARG A 908 -6.17 -16.14 15.37
N LEU A 909 -7.31 -16.61 15.89
CA LEU A 909 -8.16 -17.60 15.23
C LEU A 909 -9.50 -16.97 14.88
N THR A 910 -9.86 -17.05 13.60
CA THR A 910 -11.16 -16.67 13.06
C THR A 910 -11.77 -17.87 12.37
N LEU A 911 -13.02 -18.17 12.68
CA LEU A 911 -13.84 -19.08 11.87
C LEU A 911 -14.75 -18.25 10.99
N ALA A 912 -14.85 -18.59 9.72
CA ALA A 912 -15.70 -17.91 8.76
C ALA A 912 -16.59 -18.93 8.04
N SER A 913 -17.81 -18.54 7.73
CA SER A 913 -18.73 -19.31 6.92
C SER A 913 -19.55 -18.35 6.10
N GLY A 914 -19.81 -18.66 4.85
CA GLY A 914 -20.83 -17.95 4.09
C GLY A 914 -21.47 -18.87 3.07
N GLY A 915 -22.63 -18.48 2.59
CA GLY A 915 -23.29 -19.24 1.56
C GLY A 915 -24.35 -18.46 0.82
N VAL A 916 -24.65 -18.95 -0.39
CA VAL A 916 -25.67 -18.43 -1.30
C VAL A 916 -26.50 -19.62 -1.76
N PHE A 917 -27.82 -19.48 -1.69
CA PHE A 917 -28.77 -20.51 -2.01
C PHE A 917 -29.85 -19.95 -2.91
N ASP A 918 -30.30 -20.76 -3.86
CA ASP A 918 -31.52 -20.53 -4.62
C ASP A 918 -32.46 -21.73 -4.46
N PHE A 919 -33.70 -21.49 -4.04
CA PHE A 919 -34.60 -22.55 -3.57
C PHE A 919 -35.48 -23.18 -4.66
N PHE A 920 -35.29 -22.83 -5.94
CA PHE A 920 -35.90 -23.57 -7.05
C PHE A 920 -35.24 -24.95 -7.27
N ASP A 921 -35.87 -25.80 -8.08
CA ASP A 921 -35.36 -27.16 -8.33
C ASP A 921 -34.01 -27.11 -9.08
N SER A 922 -32.99 -27.81 -8.58
CA SER A 922 -31.60 -27.67 -9.03
C SER A 922 -30.99 -26.26 -8.88
N GLY A 923 -31.58 -25.40 -8.05
CA GLY A 923 -31.02 -24.09 -7.74
C GLY A 923 -29.65 -24.17 -7.06
N GLN A 924 -28.84 -23.13 -7.27
CA GLN A 924 -27.46 -23.10 -6.76
C GLN A 924 -27.42 -23.16 -5.23
N LYS A 925 -26.44 -23.89 -4.69
CA LYS A 925 -26.10 -23.91 -3.26
C LYS A 925 -24.60 -23.84 -3.13
N LEU A 926 -24.12 -22.67 -2.77
CA LEU A 926 -22.73 -22.34 -2.55
C LEU A 926 -22.54 -22.23 -1.05
N ILE A 927 -21.65 -23.02 -0.45
CA ILE A 927 -21.29 -22.90 0.96
C ILE A 927 -19.77 -22.89 1.05
N THR A 928 -19.21 -21.90 1.71
CA THR A 928 -17.79 -21.88 2.07
C THR A 928 -17.67 -21.83 3.58
N VAL A 929 -16.89 -22.73 4.17
CA VAL A 929 -16.56 -22.77 5.60
C VAL A 929 -15.06 -22.78 5.74
N GLY A 930 -14.49 -21.89 6.56
CA GLY A 930 -13.04 -21.80 6.73
C GLY A 930 -12.59 -21.41 8.13
N ALA A 931 -11.34 -21.72 8.43
CA ALA A 931 -10.64 -21.36 9.64
C ALA A 931 -9.32 -20.67 9.28
N TYR A 932 -9.08 -19.51 9.87
CA TYR A 932 -7.87 -18.72 9.69
C TYR A 932 -7.15 -18.57 11.02
N LEU A 933 -5.88 -18.99 11.05
CA LEU A 933 -4.99 -18.84 12.19
C LEU A 933 -3.79 -17.98 11.77
N ASN A 934 -3.59 -16.83 12.43
CA ASN A 934 -2.45 -15.96 12.16
C ASN A 934 -1.65 -15.66 13.42
N ARG A 935 -0.33 -15.90 13.36
CA ARG A 935 0.62 -15.60 14.43
C ARG A 935 1.85 -14.89 13.85
N PRO A 936 1.79 -13.57 13.59
CA PRO A 936 2.97 -12.84 13.13
C PRO A 936 4.06 -12.79 14.22
N PRO A 937 5.37 -12.89 13.87
CA PRO A 937 5.97 -13.17 12.56
C PRO A 937 6.22 -14.68 12.32
N ARG A 938 5.57 -15.58 13.08
CA ARG A 938 5.81 -17.03 13.04
C ARG A 938 5.17 -17.71 11.84
N GLY A 939 3.99 -17.27 11.42
CA GLY A 939 3.28 -17.84 10.28
C GLY A 939 1.76 -17.77 10.38
N ASP A 940 1.13 -18.34 9.37
CA ASP A 940 -0.30 -18.35 9.13
C ASP A 940 -0.75 -19.72 8.60
N LEU A 941 -2.01 -20.05 8.84
CA LEU A 941 -2.68 -21.27 8.39
C LEU A 941 -4.12 -20.92 8.02
N TYR A 942 -4.53 -21.32 6.84
CA TYR A 942 -5.92 -21.32 6.38
C TYR A 942 -6.33 -22.73 5.98
N VAL A 943 -7.52 -23.13 6.41
CA VAL A 943 -8.19 -24.36 5.98
C VAL A 943 -9.61 -23.99 5.63
N GLY A 944 -10.06 -24.30 4.41
CA GLY A 944 -11.41 -23.97 3.94
C GLY A 944 -12.01 -25.10 3.11
N LEU A 945 -13.32 -25.29 3.24
CA LEU A 945 -14.13 -26.20 2.44
C LEU A 945 -15.14 -25.37 1.67
N ARG A 946 -15.14 -25.50 0.34
CA ARG A 946 -16.16 -24.92 -0.55
C ARG A 946 -17.00 -26.04 -1.12
N VAL A 947 -18.30 -25.93 -0.97
CA VAL A 947 -19.29 -26.84 -1.54
C VAL A 947 -20.11 -26.05 -2.57
N LEU A 948 -20.13 -26.55 -3.80
CA LEU A 948 -20.97 -26.10 -4.89
C LEU A 948 -21.97 -27.22 -5.19
N GLN A 949 -23.26 -26.92 -5.19
CA GLN A 949 -24.30 -27.83 -5.68
C GLN A 949 -25.27 -27.08 -6.60
N GLY A 950 -25.85 -27.78 -7.57
CA GLY A 950 -26.76 -27.19 -8.56
C GLY A 950 -26.60 -27.90 -9.91
N PRO A 951 -26.40 -27.16 -11.02
CA PRO A 951 -26.02 -27.76 -12.31
C PRO A 951 -24.68 -28.50 -12.27
N ILE A 952 -23.77 -28.05 -11.40
CA ILE A 952 -22.47 -28.65 -11.15
C ILE A 952 -22.36 -28.91 -9.65
N ASP A 953 -21.90 -30.11 -9.29
CA ASP A 953 -21.63 -30.51 -7.92
C ASP A 953 -20.11 -30.65 -7.71
N SER A 954 -19.55 -29.94 -6.73
CA SER A 954 -18.14 -30.03 -6.35
C SER A 954 -17.94 -29.70 -4.88
N ALA A 955 -16.98 -30.36 -4.23
CA ALA A 955 -16.67 -30.12 -2.82
C ALA A 955 -15.15 -29.98 -2.63
N VAL A 956 -14.64 -28.76 -2.71
CA VAL A 956 -13.20 -28.50 -2.71
C VAL A 956 -12.68 -28.15 -1.32
N LEU A 957 -11.69 -28.89 -0.85
CA LEU A 957 -10.91 -28.57 0.34
C LEU A 957 -9.65 -27.79 -0.06
N PHE A 958 -9.51 -26.58 0.46
CA PHE A 958 -8.35 -25.73 0.33
C PHE A 958 -7.58 -25.69 1.66
N THR A 959 -6.26 -25.78 1.59
CA THR A 959 -5.39 -25.57 2.74
C THR A 959 -4.17 -24.77 2.31
N SER A 960 -3.86 -23.70 3.02
CA SER A 960 -2.60 -22.97 2.86
C SER A 960 -1.94 -22.76 4.21
N TYR A 961 -0.62 -22.93 4.28
CA TYR A 961 0.14 -22.52 5.46
C TYR A 961 1.47 -21.90 5.05
N SER A 962 1.93 -20.94 5.84
CA SER A 962 3.31 -20.47 5.85
C SER A 962 3.86 -20.52 7.27
N TYR A 963 5.06 -21.07 7.46
CA TYR A 963 5.65 -21.19 8.80
C TYR A 963 7.16 -20.98 8.79
N ARG A 964 7.62 -20.09 9.68
CA ARG A 964 9.03 -19.90 9.98
C ARG A 964 9.50 -20.98 10.96
N MET A 965 9.95 -22.11 10.41
CA MET A 965 10.43 -23.27 11.17
C MET A 965 11.63 -22.93 12.06
N SER A 966 12.54 -22.08 11.58
CA SER A 966 13.70 -21.58 12.33
C SER A 966 14.07 -20.17 11.86
N PRO A 967 15.00 -19.46 12.52
CA PRO A 967 15.48 -18.17 12.01
C PRO A 967 15.97 -18.22 10.56
N LYS A 968 16.43 -19.40 10.10
CA LYS A 968 17.06 -19.60 8.80
C LYS A 968 16.25 -20.44 7.80
N TRP A 969 15.04 -20.90 8.14
CA TRP A 969 14.23 -21.76 7.27
C TRP A 969 12.75 -21.42 7.39
N MET A 970 12.09 -21.37 6.24
CA MET A 970 10.66 -21.16 6.09
C MET A 970 10.10 -22.20 5.12
N SER A 971 8.88 -22.65 5.38
CA SER A 971 8.12 -23.50 4.47
C SER A 971 6.77 -22.86 4.17
N ALA A 972 6.30 -23.07 2.94
CA ALA A 972 4.94 -22.77 2.54
C ALA A 972 4.34 -23.98 1.81
N LEU A 973 3.06 -24.22 2.03
CA LEU A 973 2.28 -25.29 1.40
C LEU A 973 0.92 -24.74 1.01
N GLY A 974 0.48 -25.04 -0.19
CA GLY A 974 -0.88 -24.87 -0.69
C GLY A 974 -1.40 -26.19 -1.22
N VAL A 975 -2.63 -26.57 -0.88
CA VAL A 975 -3.29 -27.80 -1.31
C VAL A 975 -4.73 -27.49 -1.67
N SER A 976 -5.18 -28.01 -2.81
CA SER A 976 -6.56 -27.98 -3.27
C SER A 976 -6.97 -29.37 -3.76
N VAL A 977 -8.05 -29.93 -3.20
CA VAL A 977 -8.54 -31.29 -3.52
C VAL A 977 -10.06 -31.27 -3.62
N ASP A 978 -10.61 -31.85 -4.70
CA ASP A 978 -12.04 -32.10 -4.82
C ASP A 978 -12.41 -33.42 -4.11
N LEU A 979 -13.22 -33.31 -3.07
CA LEU A 979 -13.72 -34.42 -2.27
C LEU A 979 -14.90 -35.15 -2.93
N GLY A 980 -15.60 -34.52 -3.88
CA GLY A 980 -16.76 -35.09 -4.55
C GLY A 980 -16.37 -36.17 -5.56
N GLU A 981 -15.48 -35.82 -6.50
CA GLU A 981 -14.97 -36.76 -7.50
C GLU A 981 -13.70 -37.51 -7.05
N SER A 982 -13.17 -37.19 -5.86
CA SER A 982 -11.87 -37.67 -5.35
C SER A 982 -10.68 -37.32 -6.26
N ASN A 983 -10.77 -36.17 -6.94
CA ASN A 983 -9.74 -35.67 -7.84
C ASN A 983 -8.84 -34.64 -7.15
N ASN A 984 -7.53 -34.83 -7.31
CA ASN A 984 -6.57 -33.80 -6.95
C ASN A 984 -6.76 -32.58 -7.87
N ILE A 985 -6.77 -31.35 -7.35
CA ILE A 985 -6.81 -30.13 -8.17
C ILE A 985 -5.40 -29.58 -8.29
N GLY A 986 -4.71 -29.36 -7.16
CA GLY A 986 -3.31 -28.98 -7.19
C GLY A 986 -2.64 -28.86 -5.82
N GLN A 987 -1.32 -28.91 -5.84
CA GLN A 987 -0.46 -28.65 -4.69
C GLN A 987 0.67 -27.72 -5.06
N ASN A 988 1.05 -26.86 -4.13
CA ASN A 988 2.34 -26.19 -4.17
C ASN A 988 3.04 -26.38 -2.83
N PHE A 989 4.33 -26.66 -2.86
CA PHE A 989 5.17 -26.70 -1.68
C PHE A 989 6.44 -25.94 -1.99
N SER A 990 6.87 -25.07 -1.08
CA SER A 990 8.16 -24.42 -1.17
C SER A 990 8.90 -24.45 0.16
N LEU A 991 10.22 -24.61 0.05
CA LEU A 991 11.15 -24.56 1.15
C LEU A 991 12.16 -23.44 0.86
N THR A 992 12.14 -22.41 1.70
CA THR A 992 13.02 -21.25 1.56
C THR A 992 14.08 -21.26 2.66
N ARG A 993 15.35 -21.31 2.24
CA ARG A 993 16.50 -21.04 3.07
C ARG A 993 16.69 -19.52 3.19
N ILE A 994 16.58 -19.01 4.40
CA ILE A 994 16.88 -17.61 4.72
C ILE A 994 18.37 -17.53 5.05
N GLY A 995 19.18 -17.17 4.05
CA GLY A 995 20.60 -16.89 4.20
C GLY A 995 20.85 -15.41 4.52
N GLU A 996 22.07 -15.06 4.90
CA GLU A 996 22.43 -13.68 5.22
C GLU A 996 22.31 -12.74 4.00
N SER A 997 22.80 -13.17 2.83
CA SER A 997 22.75 -12.36 1.59
C SER A 997 21.64 -12.77 0.61
N PHE A 998 21.15 -14.01 0.68
CA PHE A 998 20.22 -14.58 -0.31
C PHE A 998 19.07 -15.35 0.35
N LEU A 999 17.90 -15.28 -0.28
CA LEU A 999 16.81 -16.22 -0.10
C LEU A 999 16.92 -17.26 -1.21
N VAL A 1000 17.10 -18.52 -0.82
CA VAL A 1000 17.15 -19.64 -1.77
C VAL A 1000 15.89 -20.46 -1.57
N SER A 1001 15.01 -20.45 -2.55
CA SER A 1001 13.74 -21.19 -2.51
C SER A 1001 13.78 -22.32 -3.53
N ALA A 1002 13.42 -23.52 -3.07
CA ALA A 1002 13.10 -24.64 -3.93
C ALA A 1002 11.64 -25.00 -3.72
N GLY A 1003 10.89 -25.18 -4.80
CA GLY A 1003 9.49 -25.52 -4.72
C GLY A 1003 9.05 -26.52 -5.78
N VAL A 1004 8.00 -27.25 -5.46
CA VAL A 1004 7.30 -28.19 -6.34
C VAL A 1004 5.87 -27.70 -6.47
N ASN A 1005 5.35 -27.65 -7.69
CA ASN A 1005 3.96 -27.40 -7.98
C ASN A 1005 3.41 -28.61 -8.76
N VAL A 1006 2.21 -29.05 -8.42
CA VAL A 1006 1.46 -30.07 -9.12
C VAL A 1006 0.12 -29.44 -9.45
N ASP A 1007 -0.20 -29.36 -10.74
CA ASP A 1007 -1.48 -28.93 -11.27
C ASP A 1007 -2.11 -30.13 -11.96
N ALA A 1008 -3.04 -30.79 -11.27
CA ALA A 1008 -3.68 -31.99 -11.78
C ALA A 1008 -4.76 -31.66 -12.82
N GLY A 1009 -5.31 -30.43 -12.81
CA GLY A 1009 -6.20 -29.94 -13.86
C GLY A 1009 -5.50 -29.91 -15.21
N ARG A 1010 -4.28 -29.38 -15.24
CA ARG A 1010 -3.40 -29.36 -16.42
C ARG A 1010 -2.53 -30.60 -16.63
N ASP A 1011 -2.51 -31.54 -15.69
CA ASP A 1011 -1.58 -32.69 -15.69
C ASP A 1011 -0.11 -32.25 -15.78
N SER A 1012 0.22 -31.22 -15.00
CA SER A 1012 1.54 -30.60 -14.98
C SER A 1012 2.20 -30.76 -13.62
N VAL A 1013 3.49 -31.09 -13.64
CA VAL A 1013 4.35 -31.04 -12.47
C VAL A 1013 5.48 -30.05 -12.77
N GLY A 1014 5.58 -29.04 -11.92
CA GLY A 1014 6.57 -27.98 -12.04
C GLY A 1014 7.57 -27.99 -10.88
N PHE A 1015 8.82 -27.71 -11.19
CA PHE A 1015 9.87 -27.43 -10.22
C PHE A 1015 10.31 -25.98 -10.38
N ASN A 1016 10.40 -25.28 -9.27
CA ASN A 1016 10.96 -23.92 -9.24
C ASN A 1016 12.21 -23.88 -8.35
N PHE A 1017 13.22 -23.17 -8.83
CA PHE A 1017 14.39 -22.83 -8.05
C PHE A 1017 14.65 -21.33 -8.20
N THR A 1018 14.55 -20.60 -7.10
CA THR A 1018 14.67 -19.15 -7.07
C THR A 1018 15.76 -18.74 -6.11
N VAL A 1019 16.64 -17.84 -6.55
CA VAL A 1019 17.64 -17.19 -5.71
C VAL A 1019 17.36 -15.70 -5.75
N GLU A 1020 16.87 -15.15 -4.63
CA GLU A 1020 16.59 -13.71 -4.49
C GLU A 1020 17.62 -13.07 -3.56
N PRO A 1021 18.39 -12.06 -4.02
CA PRO A 1021 19.28 -11.31 -3.14
C PRO A 1021 18.50 -10.45 -2.13
N ARG A 1022 18.86 -10.52 -0.84
CA ARG A 1022 18.16 -9.80 0.25
C ARG A 1022 18.40 -8.28 0.27
N PHE A 1023 19.34 -7.80 -0.54
CA PHE A 1023 19.72 -6.38 -0.64
C PHE A 1023 18.92 -5.60 -1.69
N LEU A 1024 18.03 -6.25 -2.45
CA LEU A 1024 17.13 -5.55 -3.36
C LEU A 1024 15.96 -4.90 -2.57
N PRO A 1025 15.62 -3.63 -2.83
CA PRO A 1025 14.52 -2.89 -2.20
C PRO A 1025 13.15 -3.54 -2.33
N LYS A 1026 12.82 -4.04 -3.53
CA LYS A 1026 11.53 -4.68 -3.83
C LYS A 1026 11.58 -6.15 -3.43
N ARG A 1027 11.35 -6.44 -2.14
CA ARG A 1027 11.28 -7.82 -1.61
C ARG A 1027 9.96 -8.47 -1.98
N ARG A 1028 9.95 -9.34 -2.99
CA ARG A 1028 8.73 -9.97 -3.49
C ARG A 1028 8.39 -11.29 -2.79
N LEU A 1029 9.38 -12.04 -2.30
CA LEU A 1029 9.15 -13.26 -1.51
C LEU A 1029 8.38 -13.02 -0.20
N MET A 1030 8.42 -11.80 0.35
CA MET A 1030 7.60 -11.43 1.52
C MET A 1030 6.12 -11.23 1.21
N GLY A 1031 5.74 -10.98 -0.06
CA GLY A 1031 4.34 -10.86 -0.45
C GLY A 1031 3.65 -12.21 -0.73
N ALA A 1032 4.42 -13.24 -1.07
CA ALA A 1032 3.90 -14.56 -1.42
C ALA A 1032 3.80 -15.54 -0.23
N SER A 1033 4.43 -15.22 0.90
CA SER A 1033 4.41 -16.03 2.11
C SER A 1033 4.06 -15.12 3.29
N GLY A 1034 2.92 -15.36 3.96
CA GLY A 1034 2.43 -14.50 5.04
C GLY A 1034 3.35 -14.38 6.27
N ALA A 1035 4.48 -15.10 6.29
CA ALA A 1035 5.54 -14.95 7.27
C ALA A 1035 6.57 -13.87 6.84
N ALA A 1036 6.62 -12.76 7.58
CA ALA A 1036 7.60 -11.70 7.34
C ALA A 1036 9.05 -12.18 7.58
N ILE A 1037 9.92 -11.99 6.59
CA ILE A 1037 11.36 -12.24 6.70
C ILE A 1037 12.03 -10.92 7.13
N PRO A 1038 12.68 -10.87 8.31
CA PRO A 1038 13.37 -9.67 8.75
C PRO A 1038 14.46 -9.23 7.75
N ILE A 1039 14.83 -7.96 7.77
CA ILE A 1039 15.90 -7.39 6.94
C ILE A 1039 17.24 -8.03 7.32
N SER A 1040 18.12 -8.28 6.36
CA SER A 1040 19.47 -8.78 6.66
C SER A 1040 20.21 -7.85 7.61
N GLY A 1041 20.62 -8.37 8.77
CA GLY A 1041 21.37 -7.61 9.78
C GLY A 1041 20.51 -6.93 10.84
N THR A 1042 19.18 -7.06 10.82
CA THR A 1042 18.31 -6.50 11.87
C THR A 1042 18.49 -7.17 13.23
N GLU A 1043 18.87 -8.45 13.25
CA GLU A 1043 19.19 -9.18 14.49
C GLU A 1043 20.70 -9.42 14.68
N GLY A 1044 21.57 -8.69 13.97
CA GLY A 1044 23.04 -8.83 14.07
C GLY A 1044 23.64 -9.80 13.03
N LEU A 1045 24.62 -10.62 13.42
CA LEU A 1045 25.21 -11.64 12.55
C LEU A 1045 24.24 -12.83 12.40
N GLU A 1046 23.35 -12.76 11.41
CA GLU A 1046 22.32 -13.78 11.11
C GLU A 1046 22.87 -15.12 10.57
#